data_AF-A0A7V6D1K7-F1
#
_entry.id   AF-A0A7V6D1K7-F1
#
_cell.length_a   1.000
_cell.length_b   1.000
_cell.length_c   1.000
_cell.angle_alpha   90.00
_cell.angle_beta   90.00
_cell.angle_gamma   90.00
#
_symmetry.space_group_name_H-M   'P 1'
#
loop_
_entity.id
_entity.type
_entity.pdbx_description
1 polymer ?
#
loop_
_entity_poly.entity_id
_entity_poly.type
_entity_poly.pdbx_seq_one_letter_code
_entity_poly.pdbx_strand_id
1 'polypeptide(L)'
;MAARTLGMEGMNMTGRRRARNSNGARDYRHDARRLNNPPAGLAPTYEVREHRTQRYAYDPHLDPQLVWAGKAEHTSFEVDVVPLHVHERISTKAILKAVQRPQPLQIDLFGETPLRADQQVEFYRHEVGWANRLILGDSLLVMNSLLVKEGMAGKVQMIYVDPPYGIKYASNFQPRIDRRDVKDRDEDLTREPEQIKAYRDTWKLGIHSYLTYLRDRLLLCRELLHESGSVFVQMNDENLHLVRCLLDEIFGRENFIAVIAFRKISARTSTLIDDICDYLLWYARDRRKTKYHQLYNIQQFDLQALDRFSNVELLDGTRRAVTRDERRNALMLPAAVRPFETGPLHSEGATGKGMDAFSFQGRAFSPGIGRHWKTSQVGLQRLAQADRILAFPASIRYLRYHDDFRVLALTSVWDDTWGEADKLYAVQTSVKVVERCILMTTDPGDLVFDPTCGSGTTAYCAEKWGRRWITCDTSRVALAIARQRLMTATYDYYELKDPDRGPAGGFLYQTVPHITLESIARNVEIDAIAAKYQPDIDAALALLNEALGTQWQEWEVPRPVPHPVWPEEAQTAYWELRQLRESLAPQDQERAQLLLDLVYRQTGHRWSMQEVPEPVPGADWPEDAREAFSLFWELKRKKRQEIDESIQRNAPQETLYDRPKVVRGVVRVSGPFTVEAIPAPVVEDPSESPIPQFEAEEAEVHIDDAGGNHLDSLVSLLRQQGGVVFPGGKRLELRNVRRVNLGFIHAEAEAPQDGQTIRVAISFGPRYGPIPVAQVDDAIPAARFNGYQLLLFAGFSFAPEVQARAQRSQVPELTIQFVNIAPDVLVGDLLKTNRASQVFTAFGQPDVKVEANEDGTYVVTLRGVDIYDPVTGKVSSADGDEVAAWFLDTDYDGATFHICQAFFPGDPDAWEKLQRALRATIDAEVFEQMRGTRSFPFQAGEHRRVAVKVLDFRGNEVMRVINLC
;
A
#
# COMPACT_ATOMS: atom_id res chain seq x y z
N MET A 1 -22.30 57.93 40.94
CA MET A 1 -21.30 58.49 40.01
C MET A 1 -20.53 57.34 39.38
N ALA A 2 -20.81 57.03 38.11
CA ALA A 2 -19.89 56.37 37.19
C ALA A 2 -20.55 56.38 35.81
N ALA A 3 -20.04 57.24 34.92
CA ALA A 3 -20.52 57.40 33.56
C ALA A 3 -19.94 56.30 32.66
N ARG A 4 -20.80 55.82 31.75
CA ARG A 4 -20.49 54.96 30.62
C ARG A 4 -19.73 55.76 29.56
N THR A 5 -18.67 55.17 29.01
CA THR A 5 -18.08 55.62 27.74
C THR A 5 -17.88 54.40 26.84
N LEU A 6 -18.46 54.49 25.63
CA LEU A 6 -18.35 53.55 24.52
C LEU A 6 -16.92 53.51 23.96
N GLY A 7 -16.47 52.32 23.56
CA GLY A 7 -15.29 52.13 22.71
C GLY A 7 -15.60 51.06 21.66
N MET A 8 -15.52 51.44 20.40
CA MET A 8 -15.71 50.59 19.21
C MET A 8 -14.67 49.46 19.17
N GLU A 9 -15.12 48.20 19.13
CA GLU A 9 -14.28 47.07 18.74
C GLU A 9 -14.35 46.88 17.23
N GLY A 10 -13.26 47.23 16.54
CA GLY A 10 -13.01 46.82 15.17
C GLY A 10 -12.69 45.32 15.13
N MET A 11 -13.47 44.57 14.34
CA MET A 11 -13.16 43.20 13.93
C MET A 11 -11.79 43.14 13.25
N ASN A 12 -10.77 42.73 14.00
CA ASN A 12 -9.49 42.34 13.44
C ASN A 12 -9.62 40.93 12.86
N MET A 13 -9.82 40.88 11.54
CA MET A 13 -9.59 39.70 10.71
C MET A 13 -8.13 39.29 10.83
N THR A 14 -7.80 38.42 11.78
CA THR A 14 -6.46 37.85 11.93
C THR A 14 -6.15 36.96 10.73
N GLY A 15 -5.15 37.39 9.97
CA GLY A 15 -4.76 36.79 8.71
C GLY A 15 -4.34 35.32 8.83
N ARG A 16 -4.76 34.56 7.83
CA ARG A 16 -4.12 33.31 7.42
C ARG A 16 -2.60 33.53 7.36
N ARG A 17 -1.86 33.01 8.34
CA ARG A 17 -0.41 32.79 8.19
C ARG A 17 -0.24 31.83 7.01
N ARG A 18 0.06 32.36 5.83
CA ARG A 18 0.64 31.59 4.72
C ARG A 18 1.84 30.84 5.29
N ALA A 19 1.75 29.51 5.36
CA ALA A 19 2.88 28.66 5.64
C ALA A 19 4.02 29.07 4.69
N ARG A 20 5.15 29.51 5.25
CA ARG A 20 6.36 29.75 4.45
C ARG A 20 6.64 28.49 3.63
N ASN A 21 6.81 28.66 2.32
CA ASN A 21 7.36 27.62 1.44
C ASN A 21 8.71 27.19 2.02
N SER A 22 8.71 26.07 2.75
CA SER A 22 9.93 25.36 3.08
C SER A 22 10.25 24.50 1.86
N ASN A 23 11.21 24.91 1.03
CA ASN A 23 11.66 24.19 -0.16
C ASN A 23 12.39 22.86 0.14
N GLY A 24 12.12 22.19 1.28
CA GLY A 24 12.77 20.95 1.71
C GLY A 24 11.80 19.76 1.75
N ALA A 25 12.35 18.55 1.78
CA ALA A 25 11.58 17.31 1.90
C ALA A 25 10.74 17.29 3.20
N ARG A 26 9.47 16.90 3.07
CA ARG A 26 8.53 16.70 4.20
C ARG A 26 8.19 15.23 4.35
N ASP A 27 7.67 14.88 5.51
CA ASP A 27 7.21 13.56 5.89
C ASP A 27 5.94 13.70 6.73
N TYR A 28 5.15 12.63 6.83
CA TYR A 28 4.03 12.60 7.77
C TYR A 28 4.48 12.10 9.13
N ARG A 29 3.93 12.71 10.17
CA ARG A 29 4.08 12.29 11.56
C ARG A 29 2.71 11.90 12.10
N HIS A 30 2.68 10.89 12.94
CA HIS A 30 1.47 10.35 13.54
C HIS A 30 1.51 10.57 15.04
N ASP A 31 0.43 11.10 15.60
CA ASP A 31 0.30 11.30 17.06
C ASP A 31 0.07 9.99 17.82
N ALA A 32 -0.10 8.88 17.11
CA ALA A 32 -0.22 7.55 17.67
C ALA A 32 1.04 7.17 18.47
N ARG A 33 0.86 6.24 19.40
CA ARG A 33 1.93 5.72 20.25
C ARG A 33 2.03 4.20 20.13
N ARG A 34 3.21 3.67 20.46
CA ARG A 34 3.51 2.23 20.54
C ARG A 34 4.28 1.94 21.82
N LEU A 35 4.32 0.68 22.25
CA LEU A 35 5.16 0.32 23.39
C LEU A 35 6.66 0.40 23.03
N ASN A 36 7.47 0.68 24.05
CA ASN A 36 8.92 0.73 23.96
C ASN A 36 9.50 -0.68 23.86
N ASN A 37 9.94 -1.05 22.65
CA ASN A 37 10.58 -2.34 22.38
C ASN A 37 12.09 -2.27 22.68
N PRO A 38 12.71 -3.37 23.12
CA PRO A 38 14.14 -3.39 23.43
C PRO A 38 15.03 -3.14 22.21
N PRO A 39 16.04 -2.25 22.32
CA PRO A 39 17.18 -2.21 21.41
C PRO A 39 17.93 -3.54 21.38
N ALA A 40 18.39 -3.96 20.20
CA ALA A 40 19.12 -5.22 20.04
C ALA A 40 20.36 -5.33 20.95
N GLY A 41 21.12 -4.23 21.11
CA GLY A 41 22.30 -4.22 21.98
C GLY A 41 22.03 -4.24 23.49
N LEU A 42 20.80 -3.95 23.94
CA LEU A 42 20.42 -3.93 25.36
C LEU A 42 19.55 -5.13 25.79
N ALA A 43 18.96 -5.86 24.84
CA ALA A 43 18.13 -7.03 25.10
C ALA A 43 18.75 -8.08 26.08
N PRO A 44 20.07 -8.40 26.04
CA PRO A 44 20.65 -9.40 26.94
C PRO A 44 20.66 -9.02 28.42
N THR A 45 20.48 -7.74 28.77
CA THR A 45 20.58 -7.26 30.18
C THR A 45 19.27 -7.38 30.97
N TYR A 46 18.17 -7.73 30.31
CA TYR A 46 16.83 -7.79 30.89
C TYR A 46 16.24 -9.21 30.96
N GLU A 47 16.82 -10.19 30.24
CA GLU A 47 16.22 -11.53 30.11
C GLU A 47 16.50 -12.44 31.33
N VAL A 48 15.48 -12.61 32.18
CA VAL A 48 15.23 -13.90 32.85
C VAL A 48 14.21 -14.63 31.96
N ARG A 49 14.66 -15.68 31.27
CA ARG A 49 13.82 -16.44 30.33
C ARG A 49 12.93 -17.40 31.08
N GLU A 50 11.69 -17.00 31.34
CA GLU A 50 10.62 -17.97 31.56
C GLU A 50 10.04 -18.34 30.19
N HIS A 51 10.15 -19.61 29.80
CA HIS A 51 9.49 -20.13 28.59
C HIS A 51 7.98 -19.95 28.74
N ARG A 52 7.40 -19.04 27.95
CA ARG A 52 5.98 -18.72 27.96
C ARG A 52 5.38 -18.97 26.59
N THR A 53 4.38 -19.84 26.54
CA THR A 53 3.57 -20.09 25.35
C THR A 53 2.18 -19.48 25.54
N GLN A 54 1.57 -19.05 24.43
CA GLN A 54 0.17 -18.66 24.40
C GLN A 54 -0.60 -19.76 23.68
N ARG A 55 -1.57 -20.37 24.38
CA ARG A 55 -2.46 -21.37 23.78
C ARG A 55 -3.63 -20.67 23.09
N TYR A 56 -3.87 -21.04 21.83
CA TYR A 56 -5.03 -20.63 21.04
C TYR A 56 -5.92 -21.83 20.77
N ALA A 57 -7.24 -21.64 20.85
CA ALA A 57 -8.22 -22.69 20.61
C ALA A 57 -9.18 -22.27 19.49
N TYR A 58 -9.58 -23.25 18.69
CA TYR A 58 -10.62 -23.07 17.67
C TYR A 58 -12.02 -23.13 18.32
N ASP A 59 -13.01 -22.43 17.74
CA ASP A 59 -14.39 -22.52 18.20
C ASP A 59 -14.98 -23.91 17.84
N PRO A 60 -15.49 -24.69 18.80
CA PRO A 60 -16.06 -26.01 18.51
C PRO A 60 -17.50 -25.95 17.94
N HIS A 61 -18.15 -24.79 17.85
CA HIS A 61 -19.58 -24.65 17.48
C HIS A 61 -19.82 -24.21 16.01
N LEU A 62 -18.88 -24.51 15.11
CA LEU A 62 -18.85 -23.95 13.77
C LEU A 62 -19.79 -24.67 12.77
N ASP A 63 -20.18 -23.94 11.72
CA ASP A 63 -20.88 -24.41 10.51
C ASP A 63 -20.06 -25.52 9.76
N PRO A 64 -20.59 -26.18 8.71
CA PRO A 64 -19.91 -27.27 8.00
C PRO A 64 -18.45 -26.96 7.62
N GLN A 65 -17.54 -27.84 8.02
CA GLN A 65 -16.09 -27.60 7.91
C GLN A 65 -15.43 -28.43 6.82
N LEU A 66 -14.40 -27.85 6.20
CA LEU A 66 -13.43 -28.59 5.39
C LEU A 66 -12.62 -29.53 6.30
N VAL A 67 -12.51 -30.81 5.96
CA VAL A 67 -11.70 -31.79 6.72
C VAL A 67 -10.47 -32.18 5.90
N TRP A 68 -9.30 -32.20 6.55
CA TRP A 68 -8.03 -32.60 5.94
C TRP A 68 -7.15 -33.31 6.99
N ALA A 69 -6.15 -34.06 6.55
CA ALA A 69 -5.23 -34.78 7.44
C ALA A 69 -4.56 -33.81 8.44
N GLY A 70 -4.60 -34.17 9.73
CA GLY A 70 -4.09 -33.35 10.83
C GLY A 70 -5.08 -32.35 11.42
N LYS A 71 -6.25 -32.09 10.80
CA LYS A 71 -7.22 -31.11 11.37
C LYS A 71 -7.92 -31.62 12.63
N ALA A 72 -8.36 -32.88 12.64
CA ALA A 72 -9.18 -33.44 13.72
C ALA A 72 -8.44 -33.48 15.07
N GLU A 73 -7.12 -33.62 15.02
CA GLU A 73 -6.23 -33.65 16.19
C GLU A 73 -5.77 -32.24 16.61
N HIS A 74 -5.90 -31.24 15.72
CA HIS A 74 -5.42 -29.88 15.90
C HIS A 74 -6.55 -28.90 16.27
N THR A 75 -7.17 -29.15 17.42
CA THR A 75 -8.24 -28.31 18.01
C THR A 75 -7.72 -27.10 18.79
N SER A 76 -6.44 -27.10 19.14
CA SER A 76 -5.70 -25.97 19.70
C SER A 76 -4.22 -26.06 19.31
N PHE A 77 -3.50 -24.94 19.40
CA PHE A 77 -2.06 -24.89 19.16
C PHE A 77 -1.39 -23.90 20.12
N GLU A 78 -0.09 -24.06 20.30
CA GLU A 78 0.73 -23.19 21.13
C GLU A 78 1.68 -22.37 20.28
N VAL A 79 1.85 -21.10 20.63
CA VAL A 79 2.79 -20.19 19.97
C VAL A 79 3.69 -19.55 21.00
N ASP A 80 5.01 -19.59 20.76
CA ASP A 80 6.01 -19.00 21.62
C ASP A 80 5.86 -17.47 21.68
N VAL A 81 5.98 -16.91 22.88
CA VAL A 81 5.88 -15.47 23.11
C VAL A 81 7.27 -14.84 23.02
N VAL A 82 7.67 -14.47 21.80
CA VAL A 82 8.99 -13.87 21.54
C VAL A 82 8.96 -12.33 21.63
N PRO A 83 10.01 -11.67 22.15
CA PRO A 83 10.16 -10.22 22.00
C PRO A 83 10.48 -9.83 20.54
N LEU A 84 10.38 -8.53 20.25
CA LEU A 84 10.76 -7.93 18.96
C LEU A 84 11.85 -6.90 19.24
N HIS A 85 13.03 -7.10 18.67
CA HIS A 85 14.21 -6.29 18.94
C HIS A 85 14.40 -5.25 17.85
N VAL A 86 14.63 -3.98 18.23
CA VAL A 86 14.93 -2.90 17.28
C VAL A 86 16.41 -2.97 16.91
N HIS A 87 16.68 -3.23 15.64
CA HIS A 87 18.04 -3.25 15.10
C HIS A 87 18.41 -1.94 14.42
N GLU A 88 17.46 -1.34 13.70
CA GLU A 88 17.70 -0.14 12.90
C GLU A 88 16.60 0.89 13.07
N ARG A 89 17.01 2.16 12.96
CA ARG A 89 16.12 3.32 12.90
C ARG A 89 16.42 4.11 11.63
N ILE A 90 15.36 4.37 10.87
CA ILE A 90 15.47 4.92 9.52
C ILE A 90 14.59 6.18 9.42
N SER A 91 15.16 7.24 8.88
CA SER A 91 14.46 8.48 8.54
C SER A 91 15.02 9.04 7.25
N THR A 92 14.27 8.93 6.15
CA THR A 92 14.69 9.46 4.85
C THR A 92 14.95 10.96 4.94
N LYS A 93 14.15 11.69 5.74
CA LYS A 93 14.35 13.12 5.98
C LYS A 93 15.66 13.41 6.72
N ALA A 94 16.06 12.57 7.67
CA ALA A 94 17.33 12.73 8.36
C ALA A 94 18.51 12.48 7.42
N ILE A 95 18.43 11.44 6.58
CA ILE A 95 19.43 11.14 5.55
C ILE A 95 19.61 12.33 4.59
N LEU A 96 18.50 12.87 4.06
CA LEU A 96 18.54 14.01 3.14
C LEU A 96 19.05 15.30 3.81
N LYS A 97 18.85 15.48 5.13
CA LYS A 97 19.44 16.61 5.86
C LYS A 97 20.94 16.42 6.11
N ALA A 98 21.37 15.20 6.43
CA ALA A 98 22.76 14.88 6.73
C ALA A 98 23.68 15.12 5.53
N VAL A 99 23.22 14.83 4.31
CA VAL A 99 23.99 15.11 3.09
C VAL A 99 24.08 16.60 2.74
N GLN A 100 23.18 17.43 3.27
CA GLN A 100 23.18 18.88 3.03
C GLN A 100 24.08 19.66 3.98
N ARG A 101 24.29 19.18 5.21
CA ARG A 101 25.07 19.87 6.24
C ARG A 101 25.78 18.89 7.18
N PRO A 102 27.06 19.14 7.52
CA PRO A 102 27.82 18.33 8.48
C PRO A 102 27.49 18.72 9.93
N GLN A 103 26.23 18.63 10.33
CA GLN A 103 25.78 18.91 11.71
C GLN A 103 25.44 17.61 12.45
N PRO A 104 25.57 17.56 13.78
CA PRO A 104 25.13 16.43 14.59
C PRO A 104 23.63 16.16 14.33
N LEU A 105 23.31 14.88 14.20
CA LEU A 105 21.97 14.46 13.78
C LEU A 105 20.96 14.71 14.90
N GLN A 106 19.75 15.14 14.54
CA GLN A 106 18.68 15.36 15.51
C GLN A 106 17.86 14.07 15.68
N ILE A 107 17.86 13.50 16.89
CA ILE A 107 17.24 12.19 17.22
C ILE A 107 15.71 12.22 17.01
N ASP A 108 15.06 13.37 17.23
CA ASP A 108 13.63 13.58 17.00
C ASP A 108 13.19 13.27 15.55
N LEU A 109 14.10 13.38 14.58
CA LEU A 109 13.84 13.05 13.18
C LEU A 109 13.59 11.55 12.95
N PHE A 110 13.95 10.67 13.88
CA PHE A 110 13.63 9.24 13.82
C PHE A 110 12.29 8.89 14.48
N GLY A 111 11.50 9.88 14.90
CA GLY A 111 10.16 9.66 15.46
C GLY A 111 10.15 9.32 16.94
N GLU A 112 11.28 9.48 17.61
CA GLU A 112 11.41 9.18 19.02
C GLU A 112 10.85 10.28 19.92
N THR A 113 10.24 9.86 21.01
CA THR A 113 10.00 10.71 22.18
C THR A 113 10.96 10.22 23.26
N PRO A 114 11.97 11.01 23.66
CA PRO A 114 12.97 10.55 24.61
C PRO A 114 12.29 10.25 25.96
N LEU A 115 12.36 8.98 26.37
CA LEU A 115 11.99 8.55 27.71
C LEU A 115 13.11 8.93 28.71
N ARG A 116 12.78 9.05 30.00
CA ARG A 116 13.81 9.22 31.04
C ARG A 116 14.69 7.98 31.11
N ALA A 117 15.96 8.14 31.49
CA ALA A 117 16.95 7.05 31.47
C ALA A 117 16.53 5.80 32.26
N ASP A 118 15.80 5.98 33.37
CA ASP A 118 15.21 4.91 34.18
C ASP A 118 14.07 4.16 33.46
N GLN A 119 13.32 4.83 32.60
CA GLN A 119 12.21 4.27 31.83
C GLN A 119 12.65 3.62 30.51
N GLN A 120 13.83 3.98 30.00
CA GLN A 120 14.36 3.46 28.73
C GLN A 120 14.62 1.95 28.77
N VAL A 121 14.89 1.38 29.96
CA VAL A 121 15.14 -0.05 30.17
C VAL A 121 13.88 -0.83 30.59
N GLU A 122 12.76 -0.15 30.82
CA GLU A 122 11.47 -0.75 31.17
C GLU A 122 10.65 -1.09 29.90
N PHE A 123 11.10 -2.11 29.17
CA PHE A 123 10.49 -2.52 27.90
C PHE A 123 9.06 -3.02 28.07
N TYR A 124 8.22 -2.76 27.06
CA TYR A 124 6.79 -3.09 27.03
C TYR A 124 5.94 -2.47 28.17
N ARG A 125 6.45 -1.44 28.86
CA ARG A 125 5.71 -0.72 29.92
C ARG A 125 5.35 0.71 29.55
N HIS A 126 6.22 1.39 28.81
CA HIS A 126 6.05 2.80 28.45
C HIS A 126 5.75 2.97 26.97
N GLU A 127 4.99 4.02 26.66
CA GLU A 127 4.66 4.40 25.29
C GLU A 127 5.68 5.39 24.71
N VAL A 128 6.02 5.19 23.44
CA VAL A 128 6.85 6.07 22.62
C VAL A 128 6.09 6.50 21.36
N GLY A 129 6.58 7.53 20.67
CA GLY A 129 6.03 7.98 19.39
C GLY A 129 5.98 6.86 18.34
N TRP A 130 4.98 6.92 17.45
CA TRP A 130 4.83 5.93 16.40
C TRP A 130 5.94 6.04 15.34
N ALA A 131 6.56 4.90 15.04
CA ALA A 131 7.38 4.66 13.86
C ALA A 131 6.83 3.41 13.16
N ASN A 132 6.74 3.46 11.84
CA ASN A 132 6.32 2.30 11.04
C ASN A 132 7.33 1.15 11.15
N ARG A 133 6.95 -0.10 10.84
CA ARG A 133 7.74 -1.26 11.26
C ARG A 133 7.93 -2.28 10.15
N LEU A 134 9.20 -2.60 9.87
CA LEU A 134 9.64 -3.67 8.99
C LEU A 134 10.26 -4.78 9.85
N ILE A 135 9.65 -5.97 9.89
CA ILE A 135 10.01 -7.02 10.86
C ILE A 135 10.53 -8.28 10.16
N LEU A 136 11.72 -8.73 10.53
CA LEU A 136 12.31 -10.01 10.12
C LEU A 136 11.87 -11.11 11.10
N GLY A 137 11.13 -12.09 10.59
CA GLY A 137 10.72 -13.25 11.39
C GLY A 137 9.51 -13.96 10.83
N ASP A 138 9.20 -15.12 11.41
CA ASP A 138 7.99 -15.85 11.09
C ASP A 138 6.74 -15.05 11.51
N SER A 139 5.78 -14.92 10.59
CA SER A 139 4.61 -14.07 10.80
C SER A 139 3.70 -14.55 11.92
N LEU A 140 3.66 -15.85 12.25
CA LEU A 140 2.88 -16.36 13.37
C LEU A 140 3.48 -15.88 14.70
N LEU A 141 4.80 -15.97 14.85
CA LEU A 141 5.53 -15.48 16.03
C LEU A 141 5.43 -13.96 16.17
N VAL A 142 5.57 -13.23 15.06
CA VAL A 142 5.43 -11.76 15.04
C VAL A 142 4.03 -11.36 15.49
N MET A 143 2.97 -11.93 14.91
CA MET A 143 1.59 -11.63 15.30
C MET A 143 1.32 -11.97 16.77
N ASN A 144 1.84 -13.10 17.26
CA ASN A 144 1.70 -13.48 18.66
C ASN A 144 2.37 -12.47 19.60
N SER A 145 3.56 -11.98 19.24
CA SER A 145 4.25 -10.92 19.98
C SER A 145 3.44 -9.62 20.01
N LEU A 146 2.89 -9.21 18.86
CA LEU A 146 2.02 -8.03 18.76
C LEU A 146 0.79 -8.16 19.67
N LEU A 147 0.16 -9.35 19.70
CA LEU A 147 -1.01 -9.61 20.55
C LEU A 147 -0.66 -9.62 22.04
N VAL A 148 0.34 -10.40 22.44
CA VAL A 148 0.60 -10.73 23.85
C VAL A 148 1.50 -9.70 24.52
N LYS A 149 2.58 -9.26 23.87
CA LYS A 149 3.53 -8.30 24.45
C LYS A 149 3.11 -6.85 24.21
N GLU A 150 2.58 -6.54 23.02
CA GLU A 150 2.21 -5.17 22.65
C GLU A 150 0.72 -4.84 22.84
N GLY A 151 -0.12 -5.83 23.16
CA GLY A 151 -1.55 -5.64 23.39
C GLY A 151 -2.27 -5.10 22.15
N MET A 152 -1.91 -5.60 20.96
CA MET A 152 -2.43 -5.11 19.67
C MET A 152 -3.75 -5.75 19.23
N ALA A 153 -4.37 -6.57 20.09
CA ALA A 153 -5.68 -7.14 19.82
C ALA A 153 -6.71 -6.04 19.50
N GLY A 154 -7.44 -6.21 18.40
CA GLY A 154 -8.46 -5.25 17.98
C GLY A 154 -7.94 -3.90 17.48
N LYS A 155 -6.65 -3.73 17.18
CA LYS A 155 -6.07 -2.41 16.82
C LYS A 155 -5.76 -2.22 15.34
N VAL A 156 -5.75 -3.28 14.54
CA VAL A 156 -5.42 -3.23 13.11
C VAL A 156 -6.69 -2.98 12.30
N GLN A 157 -6.71 -1.95 11.45
CA GLN A 157 -7.89 -1.64 10.65
C GLN A 157 -7.96 -2.47 9.36
N MET A 158 -6.82 -2.75 8.73
CA MET A 158 -6.76 -3.56 7.52
C MET A 158 -5.59 -4.54 7.57
N ILE A 159 -5.83 -5.80 7.18
CA ILE A 159 -4.79 -6.79 6.94
C ILE A 159 -4.80 -7.16 5.45
N TYR A 160 -3.64 -7.10 4.80
CA TYR A 160 -3.43 -7.65 3.45
C TYR A 160 -2.57 -8.90 3.54
N VAL A 161 -3.04 -10.04 3.02
CA VAL A 161 -2.30 -11.30 3.02
C VAL A 161 -2.14 -11.76 1.58
N ASP A 162 -0.90 -11.85 1.10
CA ASP A 162 -0.55 -12.45 -0.20
C ASP A 162 0.31 -13.70 0.06
N PRO A 163 -0.32 -14.81 0.51
CA PRO A 163 0.40 -16.00 0.90
C PRO A 163 0.92 -16.76 -0.32
N PRO A 164 1.76 -17.78 -0.10
CA PRO A 164 2.05 -18.80 -1.11
C PRO A 164 0.82 -19.34 -1.85
N TYR A 165 0.77 -19.41 -3.18
CA TYR A 165 -0.43 -19.93 -3.88
C TYR A 165 -0.58 -21.45 -3.92
N GLY A 166 0.37 -22.21 -3.36
CA GLY A 166 0.30 -23.68 -3.32
C GLY A 166 1.68 -24.37 -3.28
N ILE A 167 1.67 -25.70 -3.38
CA ILE A 167 2.80 -26.62 -3.06
C ILE A 167 4.00 -26.49 -4.01
N LYS A 168 3.83 -25.89 -5.19
CA LYS A 168 4.91 -25.69 -6.17
C LYS A 168 5.62 -24.35 -5.89
N TYR A 169 6.42 -24.33 -4.83
CA TYR A 169 6.98 -23.09 -4.28
C TYR A 169 8.45 -22.80 -4.60
N ALA A 170 9.11 -23.66 -5.38
CA ALA A 170 10.54 -23.52 -5.72
C ALA A 170 10.89 -22.25 -6.53
N SER A 171 9.90 -21.58 -7.15
CA SER A 171 10.13 -20.47 -8.10
C SER A 171 9.75 -19.06 -7.62
N ASN A 172 9.39 -18.84 -6.35
CA ASN A 172 8.81 -17.56 -5.89
C ASN A 172 9.71 -16.72 -4.97
N PHE A 173 10.76 -17.32 -4.39
CA PHE A 173 11.71 -16.59 -3.55
C PHE A 173 12.87 -16.07 -4.37
N GLN A 174 13.07 -14.76 -4.34
CA GLN A 174 14.18 -14.15 -5.05
C GLN A 174 15.48 -14.44 -4.29
N PRO A 175 16.46 -15.14 -4.89
CA PRO A 175 17.67 -15.55 -4.18
C PRO A 175 18.67 -14.40 -3.98
N ARG A 176 18.55 -13.32 -4.76
CA ARG A 176 19.44 -12.15 -4.73
C ARG A 176 18.71 -10.85 -5.07
N ILE A 177 19.13 -9.73 -4.49
CA ILE A 177 18.57 -8.39 -4.70
C ILE A 177 18.64 -7.96 -6.18
N ASP A 178 19.75 -8.27 -6.87
CA ASP A 178 20.04 -7.86 -8.26
C ASP A 178 19.39 -8.76 -9.34
N ARG A 179 18.95 -9.97 -8.98
CA ARG A 179 18.46 -10.97 -9.94
C ARG A 179 17.03 -11.38 -9.64
N ARG A 180 16.11 -11.00 -10.54
CA ARG A 180 14.66 -11.28 -10.46
C ARG A 180 14.24 -12.62 -11.10
N ASP A 181 15.10 -13.24 -11.91
CA ASP A 181 14.81 -14.50 -12.62
C ASP A 181 15.02 -15.71 -11.70
N VAL A 182 13.91 -16.27 -11.19
CA VAL A 182 13.88 -17.43 -10.30
C VAL A 182 13.66 -18.70 -11.12
N LYS A 183 14.58 -19.66 -11.04
CA LYS A 183 14.49 -20.97 -11.70
C LYS A 183 14.63 -22.09 -10.68
N ASP A 184 14.12 -23.28 -10.99
CA ASP A 184 14.23 -24.47 -10.14
C ASP A 184 15.63 -25.12 -10.25
N ARG A 185 16.70 -24.36 -10.00
CA ARG A 185 18.09 -24.86 -9.97
C ARG A 185 18.63 -24.83 -8.55
N ASP A 186 19.54 -25.75 -8.21
CA ASP A 186 20.14 -25.84 -6.86
C ASP A 186 20.83 -24.54 -6.40
N GLU A 187 21.28 -23.70 -7.32
CA GLU A 187 21.92 -22.40 -7.08
C GLU A 187 20.92 -21.29 -6.69
N ASP A 188 19.64 -21.46 -7.04
CA ASP A 188 18.56 -20.51 -6.83
C ASP A 188 17.71 -20.88 -5.58
N LEU A 189 18.00 -22.01 -4.91
CA LEU A 189 17.36 -22.43 -3.66
C LEU A 189 17.86 -21.60 -2.46
N THR A 190 16.93 -21.11 -1.64
CA THR A 190 17.27 -20.34 -0.45
C THR A 190 17.82 -21.24 0.66
N ARG A 191 18.90 -20.79 1.30
CA ARG A 191 19.59 -21.51 2.39
C ARG A 191 19.51 -20.81 3.75
N GLU A 192 18.58 -19.86 3.88
CA GLU A 192 18.31 -19.18 5.16
C GLU A 192 17.60 -20.13 6.12
N PRO A 193 18.11 -20.36 7.35
CA PRO A 193 17.52 -21.30 8.30
C PRO A 193 16.04 -21.04 8.59
N GLU A 194 15.66 -19.77 8.70
CA GLU A 194 14.29 -19.34 8.95
C GLU A 194 13.35 -19.70 7.80
N GLN A 195 13.79 -19.46 6.55
CA GLN A 195 13.04 -19.83 5.35
C GLN A 195 12.98 -21.34 5.13
N ILE A 196 14.08 -22.06 5.39
CA ILE A 196 14.13 -23.53 5.28
C ILE A 196 13.16 -24.16 6.29
N LYS A 197 13.15 -23.68 7.54
CA LYS A 197 12.23 -24.17 8.57
C LYS A 197 10.77 -23.91 8.16
N ALA A 198 10.46 -22.67 7.80
CA ALA A 198 9.13 -22.29 7.32
C ALA A 198 8.71 -23.14 6.10
N TYR A 199 9.61 -23.38 5.15
CA TYR A 199 9.36 -24.22 3.99
C TYR A 199 9.08 -25.68 4.35
N ARG A 200 9.93 -26.30 5.18
CA ARG A 200 9.78 -27.71 5.56
C ARG A 200 8.48 -27.96 6.31
N ASP A 201 8.13 -27.06 7.23
CA ASP A 201 6.91 -27.18 8.04
C ASP A 201 5.65 -26.95 7.18
N THR A 202 5.70 -26.05 6.19
CA THR A 202 4.57 -25.73 5.32
C THR A 202 4.28 -26.78 4.26
N TRP A 203 5.27 -27.60 3.84
CA TRP A 203 5.13 -28.45 2.64
C TRP A 203 5.34 -29.95 2.86
N LYS A 204 5.58 -30.40 4.10
CA LYS A 204 5.79 -31.83 4.43
C LYS A 204 4.67 -32.75 3.93
N LEU A 205 3.41 -32.32 4.00
CA LEU A 205 2.23 -33.08 3.56
C LEU A 205 1.46 -32.39 2.42
N GLY A 206 2.11 -31.50 1.68
CA GLY A 206 1.47 -30.75 0.60
C GLY A 206 0.32 -29.86 1.09
N ILE A 207 -0.87 -30.00 0.50
CA ILE A 207 -2.02 -29.11 0.76
C ILE A 207 -2.46 -29.16 2.23
N HIS A 208 -2.31 -30.31 2.90
CA HIS A 208 -2.66 -30.48 4.30
C HIS A 208 -1.86 -29.53 5.20
N SER A 209 -0.54 -29.48 5.02
CA SER A 209 0.35 -28.58 5.76
C SER A 209 0.08 -27.12 5.43
N TYR A 210 -0.20 -26.79 4.17
CA TYR A 210 -0.54 -25.43 3.74
C TYR A 210 -1.83 -24.89 4.38
N LEU A 211 -2.89 -25.72 4.44
CA LEU A 211 -4.15 -25.31 5.07
C LEU A 211 -3.98 -25.09 6.57
N THR A 212 -3.23 -25.95 7.28
CA THR A 212 -2.90 -25.74 8.70
C THR A 212 -2.09 -24.46 8.90
N TYR A 213 -1.03 -24.27 8.11
CA TYR A 213 -0.19 -23.06 8.13
C TYR A 213 -1.00 -21.76 8.00
N LEU A 214 -1.95 -21.72 7.06
CA LEU A 214 -2.81 -20.57 6.87
C LEU A 214 -3.86 -20.43 7.97
N ARG A 215 -4.46 -21.52 8.42
CA ARG A 215 -5.51 -21.50 9.44
C ARG A 215 -5.01 -20.85 10.74
N ASP A 216 -3.83 -21.24 11.21
CA ASP A 216 -3.24 -20.69 12.44
C ASP A 216 -2.97 -19.18 12.30
N ARG A 217 -2.44 -18.74 11.15
CA ARG A 217 -2.13 -17.33 10.87
C ARG A 217 -3.39 -16.47 10.72
N LEU A 218 -4.40 -16.99 10.02
CA LEU A 218 -5.67 -16.30 9.83
C LEU A 218 -6.43 -16.12 11.15
N LEU A 219 -6.28 -17.06 12.10
CA LEU A 219 -6.82 -16.90 13.45
C LEU A 219 -6.19 -15.71 14.18
N LEU A 220 -4.85 -15.57 14.14
CA LEU A 220 -4.19 -14.42 14.75
C LEU A 220 -4.47 -13.11 14.00
N CYS A 221 -4.61 -13.16 12.67
CA CYS A 221 -5.07 -12.02 11.87
C CYS A 221 -6.44 -11.54 12.33
N ARG A 222 -7.38 -12.47 12.56
CA ARG A 222 -8.69 -12.14 13.12
C ARG A 222 -8.53 -11.40 14.44
N GLU A 223 -7.74 -11.90 15.39
CA GLU A 223 -7.56 -11.26 16.70
C GLU A 223 -6.91 -9.88 16.68
N LEU A 224 -6.04 -9.60 15.70
CA LEU A 224 -5.46 -8.28 15.50
C LEU A 224 -6.47 -7.24 14.97
N LEU A 225 -7.50 -7.67 14.24
CA LEU A 225 -8.43 -6.75 13.57
C LEU A 225 -9.36 -6.02 14.53
N HIS A 226 -9.45 -4.71 14.34
CA HIS A 226 -10.49 -3.86 14.90
C HIS A 226 -11.89 -4.37 14.49
N GLU A 227 -12.92 -4.05 15.28
CA GLU A 227 -14.30 -4.52 15.01
C GLU A 227 -14.85 -4.08 13.65
N SER A 228 -14.43 -2.90 13.16
CA SER A 228 -14.73 -2.39 11.81
C SER A 228 -13.69 -2.79 10.76
N GLY A 229 -12.72 -3.62 11.13
CA GLY A 229 -11.56 -3.97 10.32
C GLY A 229 -11.86 -4.99 9.23
N SER A 230 -11.00 -5.01 8.21
CA SER A 230 -11.11 -5.91 7.05
C SER A 230 -9.83 -6.68 6.79
N VAL A 231 -9.95 -7.93 6.34
CA VAL A 231 -8.85 -8.72 5.79
C VAL A 231 -9.09 -8.98 4.30
N PHE A 232 -8.03 -8.85 3.52
CA PHE A 232 -7.98 -9.24 2.12
C PHE A 232 -6.95 -10.35 1.97
N VAL A 233 -7.37 -11.50 1.45
CA VAL A 233 -6.48 -12.63 1.14
C VAL A 233 -6.42 -12.82 -0.36
N GLN A 234 -5.23 -12.62 -0.94
CA GLN A 234 -4.99 -12.79 -2.37
C GLN A 234 -4.75 -14.26 -2.71
N MET A 235 -5.35 -14.75 -3.79
CA MET A 235 -5.20 -16.13 -4.23
C MET A 235 -5.48 -16.32 -5.73
N ASN A 236 -4.82 -17.29 -6.35
CA ASN A 236 -5.19 -17.78 -7.69
C ASN A 236 -6.45 -18.67 -7.61
N ASP A 237 -6.93 -19.17 -8.75
CA ASP A 237 -8.08 -20.07 -8.82
C ASP A 237 -7.85 -21.43 -8.14
N GLU A 238 -6.61 -21.93 -8.13
CA GLU A 238 -6.24 -23.27 -7.64
C GLU A 238 -6.69 -23.52 -6.19
N ASN A 239 -6.37 -22.63 -5.26
CA ASN A 239 -6.67 -22.80 -3.84
C ASN A 239 -7.74 -21.83 -3.30
N LEU A 240 -8.34 -21.01 -4.17
CA LEU A 240 -9.36 -20.01 -3.80
C LEU A 240 -10.48 -20.61 -2.95
N HIS A 241 -11.03 -21.74 -3.39
CA HIS A 241 -12.18 -22.40 -2.76
C HIS A 241 -11.83 -23.02 -1.40
N LEU A 242 -10.61 -23.53 -1.24
CA LEU A 242 -10.15 -24.09 0.05
C LEU A 242 -9.88 -22.98 1.06
N VAL A 243 -9.18 -21.92 0.65
CA VAL A 243 -8.89 -20.76 1.51
C VAL A 243 -10.18 -20.02 1.87
N ARG A 244 -11.15 -19.98 0.95
CA ARG A 244 -12.50 -19.46 1.22
C ARG A 244 -13.16 -20.18 2.40
N CYS A 245 -13.16 -21.52 2.39
CA CYS A 245 -13.72 -22.32 3.46
C CYS A 245 -12.98 -22.11 4.79
N LEU A 246 -11.65 -21.95 4.77
CA LEU A 246 -10.88 -21.61 5.98
C LEU A 246 -11.30 -20.26 6.56
N LEU A 247 -11.50 -19.25 5.71
CA LEU A 247 -11.97 -17.95 6.18
C LEU A 247 -13.41 -18.00 6.72
N ASP A 248 -14.29 -18.79 6.10
CA ASP A 248 -15.67 -18.98 6.60
C ASP A 248 -15.65 -19.57 8.02
N GLU A 249 -14.73 -20.50 8.28
CA GLU A 249 -14.54 -21.13 9.58
C GLU A 249 -13.97 -20.15 10.63
N ILE A 250 -12.99 -19.34 10.27
CA ILE A 250 -12.28 -18.46 11.21
C ILE A 250 -13.07 -17.17 11.46
N PHE A 251 -13.55 -16.53 10.40
CA PHE A 251 -14.22 -15.24 10.46
C PHE A 251 -15.73 -15.35 10.60
N GLY A 252 -16.32 -16.51 10.31
CA GLY A 252 -17.77 -16.68 10.19
C GLY A 252 -18.25 -16.32 8.79
N ARG A 253 -19.09 -17.18 8.19
CA ARG A 253 -19.62 -17.01 6.83
C ARG A 253 -20.41 -15.72 6.67
N GLU A 254 -21.10 -15.27 7.72
CA GLU A 254 -21.85 -14.03 7.74
C GLU A 254 -20.95 -12.79 7.57
N ASN A 255 -19.66 -12.89 7.92
CA ASN A 255 -18.70 -11.79 7.83
C ASN A 255 -17.99 -11.69 6.47
N PHE A 256 -18.36 -12.55 5.52
CA PHE A 256 -17.95 -12.41 4.14
C PHE A 256 -18.55 -11.16 3.47
N ILE A 257 -17.71 -10.45 2.72
CA ILE A 257 -18.10 -9.30 1.93
C ILE A 257 -18.15 -9.61 0.43
N ALA A 258 -17.02 -9.96 -0.21
CA ALA A 258 -16.95 -10.19 -1.64
C ALA A 258 -15.75 -11.04 -2.07
N VAL A 259 -15.88 -11.74 -3.20
CA VAL A 259 -14.73 -12.21 -3.98
C VAL A 259 -14.50 -11.19 -5.08
N ILE A 260 -13.31 -10.61 -5.13
CA ILE A 260 -12.95 -9.58 -6.09
C ILE A 260 -12.00 -10.22 -7.10
N ALA A 261 -12.39 -10.25 -8.37
CA ALA A 261 -11.51 -10.70 -9.46
C ALA A 261 -10.74 -9.50 -10.00
N PHE A 262 -9.42 -9.61 -10.12
CA PHE A 262 -8.59 -8.56 -10.71
C PHE A 262 -7.65 -9.12 -11.77
N ARG A 263 -7.39 -8.33 -12.81
CA ARG A 263 -6.54 -8.75 -13.93
C ARG A 263 -5.07 -8.69 -13.53
N LYS A 264 -4.32 -9.78 -13.76
CA LYS A 264 -2.89 -9.88 -13.47
C LYS A 264 -2.00 -9.28 -14.56
N ILE A 265 -0.78 -8.88 -14.21
CA ILE A 265 0.16 -8.16 -15.11
C ILE A 265 0.64 -9.06 -16.27
N SER A 266 0.79 -10.37 -16.04
CA SER A 266 1.28 -11.33 -17.02
C SER A 266 0.22 -12.37 -17.37
N ALA A 267 -0.22 -12.41 -18.63
CA ALA A 267 -1.02 -13.53 -19.13
C ALA A 267 -0.10 -14.75 -19.31
N ARG A 268 -0.43 -15.86 -18.67
CA ARG A 268 0.18 -17.16 -18.99
C ARG A 268 -0.60 -17.73 -20.17
N THR A 269 0.08 -18.02 -21.27
CA THR A 269 -0.52 -18.77 -22.37
C THR A 269 -0.84 -20.18 -21.91
N SER A 270 -2.11 -20.53 -21.96
CA SER A 270 -2.63 -21.87 -21.68
C SER A 270 -2.79 -22.64 -22.99
N THR A 271 -2.83 -23.97 -22.91
CA THR A 271 -3.25 -24.80 -24.05
C THR A 271 -4.76 -24.68 -24.32
N LEU A 272 -5.53 -24.21 -23.34
CA LEU A 272 -6.98 -24.05 -23.39
C LEU A 272 -7.36 -22.57 -23.27
N ILE A 273 -8.04 -22.19 -22.17
CA ILE A 273 -8.40 -20.81 -21.87
C ILE A 273 -7.27 -20.19 -21.06
N ASP A 274 -6.85 -18.99 -21.47
CA ASP A 274 -5.88 -18.20 -20.75
C ASP A 274 -6.49 -17.71 -19.43
N ASP A 275 -5.88 -18.12 -18.33
CA ASP A 275 -6.20 -17.54 -17.03
C ASP A 275 -5.49 -16.18 -16.90
N ILE A 276 -6.29 -15.13 -16.80
CA ILE A 276 -5.86 -13.72 -16.75
C ILE A 276 -6.17 -13.05 -15.40
N CYS A 277 -6.73 -13.78 -14.43
CA CYS A 277 -7.22 -13.22 -13.18
C CYS A 277 -6.53 -13.83 -11.97
N ASP A 278 -6.33 -13.00 -10.95
CA ASP A 278 -6.18 -13.44 -9.57
C ASP A 278 -7.37 -12.90 -8.77
N TYR A 279 -7.54 -13.37 -7.54
CA TYR A 279 -8.71 -13.07 -6.72
C TYR A 279 -8.33 -12.53 -5.34
N LEU A 280 -9.17 -11.66 -4.78
CA LEU A 280 -9.13 -11.27 -3.37
C LEU A 280 -10.37 -11.79 -2.66
N LEU A 281 -10.17 -12.53 -1.58
CA LEU A 281 -11.20 -12.87 -0.62
C LEU A 281 -11.29 -11.75 0.42
N TRP A 282 -12.39 -11.01 0.45
CA TRP A 282 -12.62 -9.94 1.41
C TRP A 282 -13.58 -10.37 2.52
N TYR A 283 -13.07 -10.36 3.76
CA TYR A 283 -13.83 -10.57 4.98
C TYR A 283 -13.70 -9.39 5.93
N ALA A 284 -14.72 -9.20 6.76
CA ALA A 284 -14.72 -8.27 7.87
C ALA A 284 -14.54 -8.98 9.21
N ARG A 285 -14.15 -8.24 10.27
CA ARG A 285 -14.25 -8.75 11.64
C ARG A 285 -15.70 -8.85 12.11
N ASP A 286 -16.51 -7.81 11.87
CA ASP A 286 -17.98 -7.82 11.99
C ASP A 286 -18.58 -7.05 10.80
N ARG A 287 -19.29 -7.76 9.91
CA ARG A 287 -19.86 -7.19 8.69
C ARG A 287 -20.78 -5.99 8.94
N ARG A 288 -21.44 -5.93 10.09
CA ARG A 288 -22.39 -4.85 10.42
C ARG A 288 -21.68 -3.55 10.79
N LYS A 289 -20.41 -3.63 11.17
CA LYS A 289 -19.58 -2.51 11.62
C LYS A 289 -18.47 -2.15 10.62
N THR A 290 -18.34 -2.91 9.53
CA THR A 290 -17.27 -2.76 8.55
C THR A 290 -17.15 -1.33 8.05
N LYS A 291 -15.94 -0.77 8.11
CA LYS A 291 -15.61 0.49 7.45
C LYS A 291 -15.57 0.24 5.93
N TYR A 292 -16.38 1.00 5.18
CA TYR A 292 -16.39 0.93 3.72
C TYR A 292 -16.54 2.31 3.07
N HIS A 293 -15.64 2.59 2.14
CA HIS A 293 -15.67 3.74 1.25
C HIS A 293 -15.87 3.28 -0.19
N GLN A 294 -16.99 3.66 -0.80
CA GLN A 294 -17.25 3.39 -2.21
C GLN A 294 -16.25 4.16 -3.07
N LEU A 295 -15.42 3.44 -3.81
CA LEU A 295 -14.55 4.04 -4.81
C LEU A 295 -15.28 4.19 -6.13
N TYR A 296 -14.86 5.17 -6.92
CA TYR A 296 -15.47 5.48 -8.20
C TYR A 296 -14.42 5.62 -9.30
N ASN A 297 -14.75 5.12 -10.49
CA ASN A 297 -14.01 5.40 -11.71
C ASN A 297 -14.66 6.59 -12.43
N ILE A 298 -13.86 7.56 -12.87
CA ILE A 298 -14.38 8.70 -13.64
C ILE A 298 -14.77 8.21 -15.03
N GLN A 299 -16.01 8.47 -15.45
CA GLN A 299 -16.42 8.20 -16.82
C GLN A 299 -15.86 9.27 -17.74
N GLN A 300 -15.02 8.85 -18.69
CA GLN A 300 -14.86 9.61 -19.92
C GLN A 300 -16.09 9.31 -20.78
N PHE A 301 -16.63 10.34 -21.43
CA PHE A 301 -17.73 10.13 -22.36
C PHE A 301 -17.18 9.50 -23.64
N ASP A 302 -17.36 8.18 -23.78
CA ASP A 302 -16.80 7.37 -24.86
C ASP A 302 -17.91 6.63 -25.64
N LEU A 303 -17.50 5.75 -26.55
CA LEU A 303 -18.44 4.94 -27.33
C LEU A 303 -19.29 4.01 -26.45
N GLN A 304 -18.76 3.50 -25.34
CA GLN A 304 -19.51 2.64 -24.41
C GLN A 304 -20.57 3.44 -23.64
N ALA A 305 -20.28 4.71 -23.32
CA ALA A 305 -21.27 5.60 -22.73
C ALA A 305 -22.49 5.78 -23.64
N LEU A 306 -22.33 5.73 -24.97
CA LEU A 306 -23.43 5.84 -25.94
C LEU A 306 -24.36 4.62 -25.98
N ASP A 307 -23.92 3.46 -25.52
CA ASP A 307 -24.79 2.29 -25.36
C ASP A 307 -25.88 2.56 -24.30
N ARG A 308 -25.52 3.34 -23.27
CA ARG A 308 -26.43 3.75 -22.19
C ARG A 308 -27.16 5.04 -22.52
N PHE A 309 -26.43 6.09 -22.91
CA PHE A 309 -26.95 7.44 -23.18
C PHE A 309 -27.28 7.61 -24.66
N SER A 310 -28.30 6.87 -25.12
CA SER A 310 -28.68 6.78 -26.54
C SER A 310 -29.45 7.98 -27.10
N ASN A 311 -29.70 9.00 -26.27
CA ASN A 311 -30.38 10.25 -26.65
C ASN A 311 -29.54 11.46 -26.25
N VAL A 312 -29.74 12.58 -26.94
CA VAL A 312 -29.07 13.85 -26.70
C VAL A 312 -30.06 14.99 -26.65
N GLU A 313 -29.82 15.93 -25.75
CA GLU A 313 -30.47 17.24 -25.71
C GLU A 313 -29.52 18.26 -26.34
N LEU A 314 -30.05 19.05 -27.27
CA LEU A 314 -29.33 20.10 -28.00
C LEU A 314 -29.36 21.41 -27.20
N LEU A 315 -28.57 22.38 -27.66
CA LEU A 315 -28.44 23.71 -27.03
C LEU A 315 -29.77 24.45 -26.84
N ASP A 316 -30.74 24.23 -27.73
CA ASP A 316 -32.07 24.84 -27.69
C ASP A 316 -33.11 24.03 -26.91
N GLY A 317 -32.68 22.96 -26.24
CA GLY A 317 -33.54 22.02 -25.51
C GLY A 317 -34.28 21.02 -26.41
N THR A 318 -34.01 21.00 -27.72
CA THR A 318 -34.51 19.95 -28.61
C THR A 318 -33.87 18.62 -28.23
N ARG A 319 -34.64 17.52 -28.28
CA ARG A 319 -34.17 16.19 -27.91
C ARG A 319 -34.26 15.26 -29.10
N ARG A 320 -33.22 14.47 -29.35
CA ARG A 320 -33.19 13.46 -30.41
C ARG A 320 -32.39 12.23 -30.01
N ALA A 321 -32.60 11.13 -30.74
CA ALA A 321 -31.72 9.98 -30.63
C ALA A 321 -30.34 10.28 -31.22
N VAL A 322 -29.32 9.59 -30.70
CA VAL A 322 -27.98 9.56 -31.29
C VAL A 322 -28.05 8.82 -32.63
N THR A 323 -27.47 9.41 -33.67
CA THR A 323 -27.41 8.87 -35.04
C THR A 323 -26.49 7.65 -35.15
N ARG A 324 -26.60 6.89 -36.25
CA ARG A 324 -25.74 5.72 -36.48
C ARG A 324 -24.26 6.09 -36.61
N ASP A 325 -23.95 7.25 -37.19
CA ASP A 325 -22.57 7.73 -37.37
C ASP A 325 -21.97 8.13 -36.02
N GLU A 326 -22.72 8.86 -35.20
CA GLU A 326 -22.32 9.25 -33.84
C GLU A 326 -22.06 8.02 -32.94
N ARG A 327 -22.85 6.94 -33.09
CA ARG A 327 -22.60 5.67 -32.38
C ARG A 327 -21.35 4.93 -32.83
N ARG A 328 -20.84 5.20 -34.03
CA ARG A 328 -19.58 4.62 -34.53
C ARG A 328 -18.37 5.46 -34.17
N ASN A 329 -18.57 6.76 -33.97
CA ASN A 329 -17.53 7.70 -33.59
C ASN A 329 -18.08 8.79 -32.67
N ALA A 330 -17.84 8.67 -31.35
CA ALA A 330 -18.30 9.63 -30.36
C ALA A 330 -17.77 11.06 -30.60
N LEU A 331 -16.65 11.23 -31.32
CA LEU A 331 -16.12 12.55 -31.69
C LEU A 331 -17.02 13.30 -32.70
N MET A 332 -17.98 12.62 -33.33
CA MET A 332 -18.96 13.23 -34.24
C MET A 332 -20.12 13.90 -33.49
N LEU A 333 -20.22 13.70 -32.17
CA LEU A 333 -21.18 14.43 -31.34
C LEU A 333 -20.68 15.86 -31.14
N PRO A 334 -21.53 16.87 -31.40
CA PRO A 334 -21.17 18.26 -31.13
C PRO A 334 -20.84 18.46 -29.64
N ALA A 335 -19.83 19.27 -29.33
CA ALA A 335 -19.37 19.47 -27.95
C ALA A 335 -20.45 20.03 -27.00
N ALA A 336 -21.48 20.68 -27.55
CA ALA A 336 -22.51 21.39 -26.81
C ALA A 336 -23.79 20.56 -26.53
N VAL A 337 -23.83 19.29 -26.91
CA VAL A 337 -24.98 18.42 -26.62
C VAL A 337 -24.88 17.78 -25.24
N ARG A 338 -26.04 17.48 -24.64
CA ARG A 338 -26.14 16.81 -23.33
C ARG A 338 -26.72 15.39 -23.51
N PRO A 339 -25.88 14.34 -23.46
CA PRO A 339 -26.33 12.96 -23.53
C PRO A 339 -27.22 12.59 -22.33
N PHE A 340 -28.29 11.84 -22.58
CA PHE A 340 -29.22 11.39 -21.54
C PHE A 340 -29.81 10.00 -21.82
N GLU A 341 -30.25 9.36 -20.74
CA GLU A 341 -31.01 8.12 -20.74
C GLU A 341 -32.39 8.34 -20.11
N THR A 342 -33.30 7.39 -20.30
CA THR A 342 -34.61 7.42 -19.63
C THR A 342 -34.81 6.22 -18.72
N GLY A 343 -35.31 6.48 -17.51
CA GLY A 343 -35.60 5.46 -16.50
C GLY A 343 -37.08 5.41 -16.12
N PRO A 344 -37.57 4.31 -15.53
CA PRO A 344 -38.95 4.24 -15.03
C PRO A 344 -39.15 5.16 -13.83
N LEU A 345 -40.30 5.87 -13.80
CA LEU A 345 -40.76 6.71 -12.68
C LEU A 345 -41.56 5.94 -11.62
N HIS A 346 -41.80 4.65 -11.83
CA HIS A 346 -42.54 3.77 -10.92
C HIS A 346 -41.66 2.62 -10.41
N SER A 347 -42.04 2.05 -9.27
CA SER A 347 -41.46 0.83 -8.70
C SER A 347 -42.54 -0.24 -8.52
N GLU A 348 -42.12 -1.49 -8.43
CA GLU A 348 -43.01 -2.61 -8.10
C GLU A 348 -43.33 -2.62 -6.61
N GLY A 349 -44.54 -3.05 -6.26
CA GLY A 349 -45.02 -3.14 -4.88
C GLY A 349 -46.24 -2.27 -4.62
N ALA A 350 -47.17 -2.78 -3.79
CA ALA A 350 -48.36 -2.06 -3.37
C ALA A 350 -48.07 -1.25 -2.11
N THR A 351 -47.74 0.03 -2.26
CA THR A 351 -47.74 0.98 -1.14
C THR A 351 -49.05 1.75 -1.16
N GLY A 352 -49.67 1.98 0.01
CA GLY A 352 -50.91 2.77 0.11
C GLY A 352 -50.76 4.26 -0.28
N LYS A 353 -49.57 4.70 -0.71
CA LYS A 353 -49.23 6.08 -1.13
C LYS A 353 -48.55 6.03 -2.50
N GLY A 354 -48.97 6.87 -3.44
CA GLY A 354 -48.31 6.99 -4.76
C GLY A 354 -48.92 6.15 -5.89
N MET A 355 -50.18 5.73 -5.75
CA MET A 355 -50.95 5.06 -6.81
C MET A 355 -51.80 6.03 -7.65
N ASP A 356 -51.97 7.27 -7.19
CA ASP A 356 -52.82 8.26 -7.84
C ASP A 356 -52.31 8.64 -9.23
N ALA A 357 -53.24 8.93 -10.14
CA ALA A 357 -52.90 9.43 -11.46
C ALA A 357 -52.21 10.80 -11.36
N PHE A 358 -51.17 11.02 -12.16
CA PHE A 358 -50.46 12.28 -12.27
C PHE A 358 -50.77 12.93 -13.62
N SER A 359 -51.22 14.19 -13.60
CA SER A 359 -51.48 14.95 -14.82
C SER A 359 -50.20 15.64 -15.29
N PHE A 360 -49.79 15.36 -16.54
CA PHE A 360 -48.62 15.97 -17.16
C PHE A 360 -48.94 16.30 -18.62
N GLN A 361 -48.70 17.54 -19.04
CA GLN A 361 -48.98 18.04 -20.40
C GLN A 361 -50.41 17.70 -20.89
N GLY A 362 -51.40 17.92 -20.02
CA GLY A 362 -52.82 17.69 -20.32
C GLY A 362 -53.26 16.22 -20.34
N ARG A 363 -52.38 15.27 -20.02
CA ARG A 363 -52.71 13.83 -19.99
C ARG A 363 -52.53 13.25 -18.59
N ALA A 364 -53.44 12.37 -18.18
CA ALA A 364 -53.35 11.65 -16.92
C ALA A 364 -52.56 10.35 -17.10
N PHE A 365 -51.50 10.16 -16.31
CA PHE A 365 -50.68 8.96 -16.31
C PHE A 365 -50.86 8.20 -14.99
N SER A 366 -50.90 6.87 -15.04
CA SER A 366 -50.97 5.99 -13.88
C SER A 366 -49.73 5.08 -13.86
N PRO A 367 -49.19 4.71 -12.68
CA PRO A 367 -48.05 3.80 -12.58
C PRO A 367 -48.38 2.36 -13.01
N GLY A 368 -49.68 2.02 -13.12
CA GLY A 368 -50.17 0.70 -13.47
C GLY A 368 -50.47 -0.19 -12.25
N ILE A 369 -51.11 -1.32 -12.49
CA ILE A 369 -51.52 -2.27 -11.43
C ILE A 369 -50.27 -2.86 -10.74
N GLY A 370 -50.28 -2.89 -9.39
CA GLY A 370 -49.19 -3.46 -8.58
C GLY A 370 -47.94 -2.59 -8.51
N ARG A 371 -48.02 -1.33 -8.95
CA ARG A 371 -46.91 -0.37 -9.00
C ARG A 371 -47.31 0.94 -8.32
N HIS A 372 -46.31 1.71 -7.91
CA HIS A 372 -46.47 3.06 -7.36
C HIS A 372 -45.36 3.98 -7.88
N TRP A 373 -45.62 5.29 -7.86
CA TRP A 373 -44.61 6.29 -8.22
C TRP A 373 -43.42 6.25 -7.25
N LYS A 374 -42.21 6.43 -7.77
CA LYS A 374 -40.96 6.50 -6.96
C LYS A 374 -40.89 7.72 -6.05
N THR A 375 -41.78 8.68 -6.22
CA THR A 375 -41.84 9.91 -5.43
C THR A 375 -43.29 10.38 -5.27
N SER A 376 -43.52 11.39 -4.42
CA SER A 376 -44.84 11.97 -4.18
C SER A 376 -45.33 12.79 -5.38
N GLN A 377 -46.62 13.16 -5.37
CA GLN A 377 -47.18 14.06 -6.38
C GLN A 377 -46.42 15.40 -6.46
N VAL A 378 -46.05 15.97 -5.32
CA VAL A 378 -45.19 17.17 -5.24
C VAL A 378 -43.82 16.90 -5.86
N GLY A 379 -43.24 15.72 -5.60
CA GLY A 379 -41.98 15.32 -6.22
C GLY A 379 -42.08 15.19 -7.74
N LEU A 380 -43.17 14.64 -8.26
CA LEU A 380 -43.44 14.57 -9.71
C LEU A 380 -43.62 15.96 -10.32
N GLN A 381 -44.29 16.88 -9.61
CA GLN A 381 -44.42 18.28 -10.04
C GLN A 381 -43.05 18.95 -10.12
N ARG A 382 -42.17 18.77 -9.13
CA ARG A 382 -40.79 19.32 -9.19
C ARG A 382 -39.98 18.74 -10.33
N LEU A 383 -40.10 17.44 -10.60
CA LEU A 383 -39.47 16.81 -11.76
C LEU A 383 -40.01 17.37 -13.08
N ALA A 384 -41.31 17.66 -13.16
CA ALA A 384 -41.92 18.32 -14.32
C ALA A 384 -41.41 19.76 -14.49
N GLN A 385 -41.35 20.54 -13.42
CA GLN A 385 -40.80 21.91 -13.42
C GLN A 385 -39.32 21.95 -13.82
N ALA A 386 -38.57 20.89 -13.51
CA ALA A 386 -37.18 20.71 -13.89
C ALA A 386 -36.98 20.00 -15.25
N ASP A 387 -37.99 19.92 -16.12
CA ASP A 387 -38.07 19.12 -17.37
C ASP A 387 -37.34 17.76 -17.33
N ARG A 388 -37.38 17.08 -16.17
CA ARG A 388 -36.82 15.74 -15.97
C ARG A 388 -37.83 14.63 -16.23
N ILE A 389 -38.97 14.96 -16.83
CA ILE A 389 -40.00 14.00 -17.25
C ILE A 389 -40.12 14.04 -18.77
N LEU A 390 -40.12 12.85 -19.38
CA LEU A 390 -40.46 12.64 -20.78
C LEU A 390 -41.75 11.84 -20.89
N ALA A 391 -42.69 12.36 -21.68
CA ALA A 391 -43.94 11.68 -22.01
C ALA A 391 -43.77 10.76 -23.22
N PHE A 392 -44.25 9.53 -23.06
CA PHE A 392 -44.45 8.53 -24.11
C PHE A 392 -45.96 8.29 -24.26
N PRO A 393 -46.42 7.62 -25.35
CA PRO A 393 -47.85 7.45 -25.61
C PRO A 393 -48.67 6.90 -24.43
N ALA A 394 -48.10 5.99 -23.63
CA ALA A 394 -48.78 5.34 -22.49
C ALA A 394 -48.06 5.49 -21.14
N SER A 395 -46.94 6.22 -21.07
CA SER A 395 -46.16 6.30 -19.82
C SER A 395 -45.31 7.57 -19.76
N ILE A 396 -44.85 7.91 -18.56
CA ILE A 396 -43.84 8.94 -18.34
C ILE A 396 -42.56 8.33 -17.79
N ARG A 397 -41.41 8.86 -18.21
CA ARG A 397 -40.09 8.37 -17.79
C ARG A 397 -39.23 9.51 -17.26
N TYR A 398 -38.35 9.16 -16.33
CA TYR A 398 -37.37 10.06 -15.74
C TYR A 398 -36.22 10.26 -16.72
N LEU A 399 -35.82 11.51 -16.95
CA LEU A 399 -34.66 11.87 -17.75
C LEU A 399 -33.44 12.04 -16.86
N ARG A 400 -32.39 11.27 -17.15
CA ARG A 400 -31.09 11.34 -16.47
C ARG A 400 -30.00 11.73 -17.46
N TYR A 401 -29.32 12.84 -17.24
CA TYR A 401 -28.14 13.22 -18.03
C TYR A 401 -26.94 12.38 -17.61
N HIS A 402 -26.00 12.17 -18.53
CA HIS A 402 -24.67 11.63 -18.21
C HIS A 402 -23.98 12.45 -17.10
N ASP A 403 -24.17 13.77 -17.15
CA ASP A 403 -23.53 14.70 -16.22
C ASP A 403 -24.13 14.72 -14.82
N ASP A 404 -25.30 14.10 -14.62
CA ASP A 404 -25.93 14.01 -13.30
C ASP A 404 -25.09 13.15 -12.33
N PHE A 405 -24.29 12.22 -12.86
CA PHE A 405 -23.35 11.40 -12.09
C PHE A 405 -22.22 10.88 -12.98
N ARG A 406 -21.15 11.67 -13.12
CA ARG A 406 -20.02 11.42 -14.06
C ARG A 406 -19.05 10.31 -13.63
N VAL A 407 -19.44 9.47 -12.69
CA VAL A 407 -18.58 8.44 -12.13
C VAL A 407 -19.32 7.11 -12.02
N LEU A 408 -18.59 6.00 -12.15
CA LEU A 408 -19.09 4.66 -11.94
C LEU A 408 -18.57 4.11 -10.63
N ALA A 409 -19.46 3.56 -9.82
CA ALA A 409 -19.07 2.82 -8.62
C ALA A 409 -18.19 1.62 -9.03
N LEU A 410 -17.03 1.50 -8.38
CA LEU A 410 -16.15 0.36 -8.52
C LEU A 410 -16.87 -0.90 -8.01
N THR A 411 -16.81 -1.98 -8.79
CA THR A 411 -17.46 -3.26 -8.49
C THR A 411 -16.42 -4.31 -8.05
N SER A 412 -16.83 -5.57 -7.93
CA SER A 412 -15.94 -6.70 -7.61
C SER A 412 -15.14 -7.23 -8.80
N VAL A 413 -15.20 -6.57 -9.96
CA VAL A 413 -14.41 -6.93 -11.16
C VAL A 413 -13.48 -5.77 -11.49
N TRP A 414 -12.18 -5.99 -11.37
CA TRP A 414 -11.13 -5.00 -11.57
C TRP A 414 -10.33 -5.37 -12.81
N ASP A 415 -10.83 -4.96 -13.96
CA ASP A 415 -10.23 -5.22 -15.27
C ASP A 415 -9.08 -4.27 -15.61
N ASP A 416 -8.99 -3.14 -14.91
CA ASP A 416 -8.05 -2.03 -15.12
C ASP A 416 -6.82 -2.06 -14.19
N THR A 417 -6.56 -3.20 -13.55
CA THR A 417 -5.38 -3.43 -12.69
C THR A 417 -4.17 -3.95 -13.46
N TRP A 418 -4.35 -4.27 -14.75
CA TRP A 418 -3.29 -4.63 -15.67
C TRP A 418 -2.57 -3.37 -16.21
N GLY A 419 -1.27 -3.47 -16.47
CA GLY A 419 -0.46 -2.38 -17.00
C GLY A 419 1.04 -2.62 -16.79
N GLU A 420 1.87 -1.81 -17.46
CA GLU A 420 3.32 -1.85 -17.35
C GLU A 420 3.74 -1.35 -15.96
N ALA A 421 4.14 -2.28 -15.10
CA ALA A 421 4.74 -1.96 -13.82
C ALA A 421 6.13 -2.60 -13.78
N ASP A 422 7.16 -1.77 -13.62
CA ASP A 422 8.51 -2.26 -13.34
C ASP A 422 8.49 -3.00 -12.01
N LYS A 423 8.46 -4.33 -12.07
CA LYS A 423 8.48 -5.19 -10.88
C LYS A 423 9.84 -5.05 -10.20
N LEU A 424 9.86 -4.70 -8.91
CA LEU A 424 11.09 -4.63 -8.10
C LEU A 424 11.49 -6.00 -7.54
N TYR A 425 10.56 -6.96 -7.54
CA TYR A 425 10.73 -8.30 -6.99
C TYR A 425 10.08 -9.35 -7.91
N ALA A 426 10.55 -10.59 -7.84
CA ALA A 426 10.08 -11.70 -8.68
C ALA A 426 8.55 -11.83 -8.70
N VAL A 427 7.92 -11.81 -7.51
CA VAL A 427 6.47 -11.87 -7.33
C VAL A 427 5.98 -10.59 -6.66
N GLN A 428 5.44 -9.66 -7.44
CA GLN A 428 4.97 -8.36 -6.93
C GLN A 428 3.53 -8.10 -7.35
N THR A 429 2.68 -7.84 -6.36
CA THR A 429 1.31 -7.36 -6.54
C THR A 429 1.27 -5.97 -7.16
N SER A 430 0.26 -5.71 -8.00
CA SER A 430 0.00 -4.38 -8.55
C SER A 430 -0.36 -3.39 -7.44
N VAL A 431 0.30 -2.22 -7.43
CA VAL A 431 0.04 -1.13 -6.47
C VAL A 431 -1.45 -0.79 -6.43
N LYS A 432 -2.10 -0.69 -7.59
CA LYS A 432 -3.50 -0.28 -7.72
C LYS A 432 -4.48 -1.21 -6.99
N VAL A 433 -4.17 -2.51 -6.92
CA VAL A 433 -4.97 -3.51 -6.21
C VAL A 433 -4.94 -3.21 -4.71
N VAL A 434 -3.75 -3.06 -4.14
CA VAL A 434 -3.57 -2.79 -2.71
C VAL A 434 -4.08 -1.41 -2.31
N GLU A 435 -3.88 -0.39 -3.17
CA GLU A 435 -4.43 0.95 -2.96
C GLU A 435 -5.95 0.93 -2.84
N ARG A 436 -6.65 0.17 -3.69
CA ARG A 436 -8.11 0.03 -3.61
C ARG A 436 -8.53 -0.58 -2.28
N CYS A 437 -7.87 -1.65 -1.85
CA CYS A 437 -8.17 -2.27 -0.55
C CYS A 437 -7.99 -1.30 0.61
N ILE A 438 -6.88 -0.56 0.64
CA ILE A 438 -6.60 0.47 1.65
C ILE A 438 -7.65 1.57 1.62
N LEU A 439 -7.92 2.16 0.44
CA LEU A 439 -8.84 3.28 0.32
C LEU A 439 -10.29 2.88 0.62
N MET A 440 -10.70 1.65 0.32
CA MET A 440 -12.03 1.15 0.65
C MET A 440 -12.23 0.92 2.15
N THR A 441 -11.20 0.57 2.91
CA THR A 441 -11.38 0.01 4.27
C THR A 441 -10.64 0.73 5.39
N THR A 442 -9.93 1.83 5.06
CA THR A 442 -9.14 2.60 6.02
C THR A 442 -9.32 4.11 5.82
N ASP A 443 -9.18 4.86 6.91
CA ASP A 443 -8.99 6.30 6.89
C ASP A 443 -7.50 6.66 7.02
N PRO A 444 -7.07 7.86 6.60
CA PRO A 444 -5.75 8.37 6.93
C PRO A 444 -5.43 8.23 8.43
N GLY A 445 -4.23 7.75 8.78
CA GLY A 445 -3.80 7.48 10.16
C GLY A 445 -4.17 6.10 10.73
N ASP A 446 -5.07 5.35 10.08
CA ASP A 446 -5.37 3.97 10.47
C ASP A 446 -4.14 3.05 10.31
N LEU A 447 -4.15 1.92 11.02
CA LEU A 447 -3.08 0.92 10.98
C LEU A 447 -3.37 -0.19 9.96
N VAL A 448 -2.44 -0.39 9.04
CA VAL A 448 -2.42 -1.49 8.07
C VAL A 448 -1.34 -2.50 8.47
N PHE A 449 -1.65 -3.79 8.37
CA PHE A 449 -0.69 -4.87 8.62
C PHE A 449 -0.59 -5.81 7.41
N ASP A 450 0.63 -6.25 7.09
CA ASP A 450 0.91 -7.24 6.05
C ASP A 450 1.85 -8.33 6.61
N PRO A 451 1.36 -9.54 6.89
CA PRO A 451 2.17 -10.63 7.42
C PRO A 451 3.03 -11.34 6.36
N THR A 452 3.01 -10.87 5.12
CA THR A 452 3.64 -11.51 3.95
C THR A 452 4.62 -10.62 3.19
N CYS A 453 4.56 -9.29 3.39
CA CYS A 453 5.46 -8.23 2.94
C CYS A 453 5.92 -8.27 1.47
N GLY A 454 6.74 -9.25 1.10
CA GLY A 454 7.43 -9.34 -0.19
C GLY A 454 8.23 -8.07 -0.45
N SER A 455 7.99 -7.43 -1.59
CA SER A 455 8.65 -6.16 -1.96
C SER A 455 8.12 -4.91 -1.25
N GLY A 456 7.31 -5.06 -0.21
CA GLY A 456 6.78 -3.96 0.61
C GLY A 456 5.70 -3.14 -0.10
N THR A 457 4.92 -3.74 -1.01
CA THR A 457 3.87 -3.03 -1.75
C THR A 457 2.80 -2.45 -0.82
N THR A 458 2.37 -3.20 0.20
CA THR A 458 1.39 -2.73 1.20
C THR A 458 1.92 -1.57 2.02
N ALA A 459 3.15 -1.66 2.52
CA ALA A 459 3.82 -0.57 3.23
C ALA A 459 3.94 0.69 2.36
N TYR A 460 4.36 0.52 1.09
CA TYR A 460 4.45 1.63 0.13
C TYR A 460 3.10 2.32 -0.10
N CYS A 461 2.01 1.55 -0.26
CA CYS A 461 0.66 2.10 -0.47
C CYS A 461 0.13 2.76 0.81
N ALA A 462 0.34 2.14 1.98
CA ALA A 462 -0.07 2.70 3.27
C ALA A 462 0.64 4.05 3.51
N GLU A 463 1.95 4.11 3.30
CA GLU A 463 2.74 5.34 3.37
C GLU A 463 2.22 6.40 2.40
N LYS A 464 2.00 6.03 1.12
CA LYS A 464 1.42 6.93 0.11
C LYS A 464 0.11 7.53 0.58
N TRP A 465 -0.77 6.75 1.18
CA TRP A 465 -2.06 7.24 1.63
C TRP A 465 -2.05 7.76 3.08
N GLY A 466 -0.88 7.89 3.73
CA GLY A 466 -0.75 8.44 5.09
C GLY A 466 -1.37 7.56 6.17
N ARG A 467 -1.33 6.24 6.00
CA ARG A 467 -1.67 5.23 7.00
C ARG A 467 -0.40 4.80 7.73
N ARG A 468 -0.57 4.33 8.97
CA ARG A 468 0.48 3.64 9.71
C ARG A 468 0.60 2.22 9.19
N TRP A 469 1.80 1.65 9.19
CA TRP A 469 2.00 0.29 8.71
C TRP A 469 2.97 -0.54 9.54
N ILE A 470 2.68 -1.84 9.58
CA ILE A 470 3.56 -2.90 10.06
C ILE A 470 3.61 -3.95 8.94
N THR A 471 4.79 -4.43 8.59
CA THR A 471 4.94 -5.52 7.62
C THR A 471 6.04 -6.46 8.06
N CYS A 472 5.90 -7.76 7.81
CA CYS A 472 6.93 -8.74 8.17
C CYS A 472 7.18 -9.78 7.08
N ASP A 473 8.42 -10.26 7.01
CA ASP A 473 8.82 -11.36 6.12
C ASP A 473 9.88 -12.23 6.82
N THR A 474 9.94 -13.49 6.43
CA THR A 474 11.06 -14.37 6.78
C THR A 474 12.30 -14.12 5.91
N SER A 475 12.13 -13.49 4.74
CA SER A 475 13.16 -13.23 3.74
C SER A 475 13.94 -11.95 3.98
N ARG A 476 15.25 -12.07 4.18
CA ARG A 476 16.14 -10.90 4.29
C ARG A 476 16.23 -10.13 2.97
N VAL A 477 16.20 -10.84 1.84
CA VAL A 477 16.19 -10.23 0.50
C VAL A 477 14.93 -9.39 0.28
N ALA A 478 13.76 -9.91 0.66
CA ALA A 478 12.50 -9.18 0.54
C ALA A 478 12.50 -7.90 1.38
N LEU A 479 12.93 -7.99 2.64
CA LEU A 479 13.04 -6.82 3.52
C LEU A 479 14.09 -5.82 3.05
N ALA A 480 15.22 -6.27 2.50
CA ALA A 480 16.23 -5.38 1.91
C ALA A 480 15.65 -4.56 0.74
N ILE A 481 14.92 -5.21 -0.16
CA ILE A 481 14.25 -4.56 -1.30
C ILE A 481 13.16 -3.60 -0.81
N ALA A 482 12.33 -4.03 0.14
CA ALA A 482 11.29 -3.19 0.74
C ALA A 482 11.88 -1.95 1.43
N ARG A 483 12.98 -2.13 2.20
CA ARG A 483 13.73 -1.06 2.87
C ARG A 483 14.24 -0.04 1.86
N GLN A 484 14.97 -0.48 0.83
CA GLN A 484 15.47 0.42 -0.21
C GLN A 484 14.32 1.16 -0.91
N ARG A 485 13.27 0.44 -1.31
CA ARG A 485 12.08 1.02 -1.96
C ARG A 485 11.44 2.12 -1.13
N LEU A 486 11.29 1.93 0.18
CA LEU A 486 10.70 2.93 1.08
C LEU A 486 11.66 4.10 1.32
N MET A 487 12.97 3.85 1.41
CA MET A 487 13.98 4.90 1.62
C MET A 487 14.07 5.85 0.42
N THR A 488 13.93 5.33 -0.80
CA THR A 488 14.12 6.10 -2.03
C THR A 488 12.83 6.58 -2.70
N ALA A 489 11.67 6.23 -2.13
CA ALA A 489 10.37 6.64 -2.66
C ALA A 489 10.09 8.14 -2.49
N THR A 490 9.33 8.67 -3.45
CA THR A 490 8.66 9.97 -3.36
C THR A 490 7.15 9.79 -3.36
N TYR A 491 6.47 10.67 -2.64
CA TYR A 491 5.02 10.67 -2.51
C TYR A 491 4.45 12.07 -2.71
N ASP A 492 3.18 12.13 -3.10
CA ASP A 492 2.42 13.37 -3.08
C ASP A 492 2.15 13.80 -1.63
N TYR A 493 2.25 15.11 -1.37
CA TYR A 493 1.76 15.69 -0.13
C TYR A 493 0.29 16.09 -0.30
N TYR A 494 -0.58 15.57 0.55
CA TYR A 494 -2.02 15.85 0.52
C TYR A 494 -2.39 16.93 1.52
N GLU A 495 -3.36 17.77 1.15
CA GLU A 495 -3.88 18.82 2.04
C GLU A 495 -4.65 18.18 3.20
N LEU A 496 -4.20 18.44 4.44
CA LEU A 496 -4.81 17.91 5.66
C LEU A 496 -6.07 18.70 6.01
N LYS A 497 -7.13 17.98 6.39
CA LYS A 497 -8.38 18.58 6.86
C LYS A 497 -8.21 19.19 8.25
N ASP A 498 -7.49 18.52 9.13
CA ASP A 498 -7.09 18.98 10.46
C ASP A 498 -5.57 18.81 10.61
N PRO A 499 -4.78 19.88 10.36
CA PRO A 499 -3.32 19.81 10.39
C PRO A 499 -2.72 19.45 11.76
N ASP A 500 -3.42 19.77 12.86
CA ASP A 500 -2.91 19.56 14.22
C ASP A 500 -2.89 18.08 14.61
N ARG A 501 -3.73 17.26 13.97
CA ARG A 501 -3.80 15.81 14.15
C ARG A 501 -3.06 15.00 13.08
N GLY A 502 -2.26 15.69 12.26
CA GLY A 502 -1.55 15.08 11.13
C GLY A 502 -2.50 14.35 10.16
N PRO A 503 -2.07 13.23 9.54
CA PRO A 503 -2.93 12.43 8.68
C PRO A 503 -4.20 11.94 9.37
N ALA A 504 -4.19 11.67 10.68
CA ALA A 504 -5.38 11.17 11.41
C ALA A 504 -6.53 12.18 11.46
N GLY A 505 -6.25 13.45 11.16
CA GLY A 505 -7.27 14.50 10.94
C GLY A 505 -8.05 14.35 9.62
N GLY A 506 -7.61 13.47 8.72
CA GLY A 506 -8.17 13.26 7.39
C GLY A 506 -7.60 14.21 6.33
N PHE A 507 -7.95 13.96 5.06
CA PHE A 507 -7.56 14.81 3.92
C PHE A 507 -8.74 15.62 3.40
N LEU A 508 -8.43 16.69 2.64
CA LEU A 508 -9.41 17.37 1.82
C LEU A 508 -9.53 16.68 0.46
N TYR A 509 -10.68 16.08 0.21
CA TYR A 509 -10.97 15.35 -1.02
C TYR A 509 -11.70 16.21 -2.05
N GLN A 510 -11.59 15.80 -3.32
CA GLN A 510 -12.50 16.26 -4.36
C GLN A 510 -13.86 15.59 -4.17
N THR A 511 -14.93 16.28 -4.55
CA THR A 511 -16.30 15.73 -4.53
C THR A 511 -16.93 15.85 -5.90
N VAL A 512 -17.89 14.96 -6.16
CA VAL A 512 -18.74 15.02 -7.35
C VAL A 512 -20.21 15.08 -6.93
N PRO A 513 -21.03 15.90 -7.61
CA PRO A 513 -22.46 15.90 -7.38
C PRO A 513 -23.08 14.58 -7.85
N HIS A 514 -24.07 14.10 -7.11
CA HIS A 514 -24.87 12.94 -7.46
C HIS A 514 -26.33 13.36 -7.56
N ILE A 515 -26.72 13.81 -8.76
CA ILE A 515 -28.08 14.26 -9.04
C ILE A 515 -28.95 13.03 -9.28
N THR A 516 -29.83 12.76 -8.32
CA THR A 516 -30.81 11.68 -8.38
C THR A 516 -32.23 12.22 -8.52
N LEU A 517 -33.15 11.38 -8.99
CA LEU A 517 -34.59 11.67 -8.99
C LEU A 517 -35.04 12.15 -7.61
N GLU A 518 -34.60 11.48 -6.55
CA GLU A 518 -34.95 11.82 -5.17
C GLU A 518 -34.42 13.19 -4.75
N SER A 519 -33.17 13.53 -5.12
CA SER A 519 -32.59 14.85 -4.82
C SER A 519 -33.38 16.00 -5.46
N ILE A 520 -33.82 15.84 -6.71
CA ILE A 520 -34.63 16.83 -7.42
C ILE A 520 -36.03 16.90 -6.80
N ALA A 521 -36.66 15.75 -6.54
CA ALA A 521 -38.00 15.68 -5.98
C ALA A 521 -38.09 16.28 -4.56
N ARG A 522 -36.99 16.30 -3.80
CA ARG A 522 -36.94 16.92 -2.46
C ARG A 522 -36.50 18.38 -2.46
N ASN A 523 -36.02 18.92 -3.58
CA ASN A 523 -35.55 20.29 -3.66
C ASN A 523 -36.72 21.29 -3.66
N VAL A 524 -36.92 21.96 -2.52
CA VAL A 524 -37.98 22.96 -2.31
C VAL A 524 -37.71 24.28 -3.03
N GLU A 525 -36.46 24.60 -3.38
CA GLU A 525 -36.14 25.83 -4.13
C GLU A 525 -36.78 25.83 -5.51
N ILE A 526 -37.00 24.65 -6.11
CA ILE A 526 -37.69 24.51 -7.40
C ILE A 526 -39.10 25.12 -7.33
N ASP A 527 -39.80 24.97 -6.22
CA ASP A 527 -41.14 25.53 -6.04
C ASP A 527 -41.09 27.07 -5.97
N ALA A 528 -40.09 27.62 -5.25
CA ALA A 528 -39.90 29.07 -5.14
C ALA A 528 -39.50 29.70 -6.48
N ILE A 529 -38.62 29.04 -7.24
CA ILE A 529 -38.23 29.47 -8.60
C ILE A 529 -39.43 29.37 -9.54
N ALA A 530 -40.21 28.28 -9.48
CA ALA A 530 -41.44 28.17 -10.27
C ALA A 530 -42.44 29.27 -9.92
N ALA A 531 -42.67 29.56 -8.63
CA ALA A 531 -43.58 30.63 -8.20
C ALA A 531 -43.11 32.04 -8.64
N LYS A 532 -41.79 32.24 -8.77
CA LYS A 532 -41.18 33.50 -9.26
C LYS A 532 -41.42 33.71 -10.76
N TYR A 533 -41.27 32.68 -11.59
CA TYR A 533 -41.29 32.83 -13.05
C TYR A 533 -42.62 32.44 -13.71
N GLN A 534 -43.38 31.50 -13.13
CA GLN A 534 -44.59 30.97 -13.75
C GLN A 534 -45.64 32.05 -14.04
N PRO A 535 -45.95 33.01 -13.14
CA PRO A 535 -46.93 34.04 -13.42
C PRO A 535 -46.58 34.89 -14.65
N ASP A 536 -45.31 35.25 -14.82
CA ASP A 536 -44.83 36.04 -15.96
C ASP A 536 -44.81 35.21 -17.26
N ILE A 537 -44.50 33.92 -17.17
CA ILE A 537 -44.59 32.98 -18.29
C ILE A 537 -46.04 32.84 -18.77
N ASP A 538 -46.98 32.66 -17.83
CA ASP A 538 -48.41 32.53 -18.12
C ASP A 538 -48.96 33.84 -18.73
N ALA A 539 -48.52 35.00 -18.24
CA ALA A 539 -48.88 36.30 -18.80
C ALA A 539 -48.35 36.49 -20.24
N ALA A 540 -47.08 36.14 -20.49
CA ALA A 540 -46.50 36.19 -21.83
C ALA A 540 -47.20 35.23 -22.80
N LEU A 541 -47.59 34.04 -22.34
CA LEU A 541 -48.36 33.07 -23.13
C LEU A 541 -49.76 33.61 -23.46
N ALA A 542 -50.44 34.26 -22.52
CA ALA A 542 -51.75 34.86 -22.75
C ALA A 542 -51.69 35.95 -23.82
N LEU A 543 -50.71 36.86 -23.73
CA LEU A 543 -50.47 37.90 -24.74
C LEU A 543 -50.16 37.31 -26.11
N LEU A 544 -49.33 36.26 -26.16
CA LEU A 544 -49.00 35.57 -27.40
C LEU A 544 -50.23 34.93 -28.06
N ASN A 545 -51.06 34.25 -27.26
CA ASN A 545 -52.30 33.63 -27.73
C ASN A 545 -53.31 34.66 -28.23
N GLU A 546 -53.43 35.79 -27.53
CA GLU A 546 -54.28 36.91 -27.95
C GLU A 546 -53.83 37.49 -29.29
N ALA A 547 -52.54 37.80 -29.43
CA ALA A 547 -51.98 38.41 -30.64
C ALA A 547 -52.05 37.50 -31.87
N LEU A 548 -51.94 36.17 -31.69
CA LEU A 548 -52.03 35.19 -32.78
C LEU A 548 -53.43 34.60 -32.99
N GLY A 549 -54.39 34.89 -32.10
CA GLY A 549 -55.71 34.25 -32.11
C GLY A 549 -55.66 32.74 -31.87
N THR A 550 -54.64 32.26 -31.16
CA THR A 550 -54.42 30.85 -30.83
C THR A 550 -54.82 30.54 -29.38
N GLN A 551 -54.77 29.26 -29.00
CA GLN A 551 -55.02 28.80 -27.62
C GLN A 551 -53.95 27.79 -27.19
N TRP A 552 -52.69 28.10 -27.50
CA TRP A 552 -51.58 27.22 -27.17
C TRP A 552 -51.41 27.07 -25.67
N GLN A 553 -51.16 25.83 -25.26
CA GLN A 553 -50.63 25.52 -23.93
C GLN A 553 -49.12 25.75 -23.89
N GLU A 554 -48.54 25.84 -22.68
CA GLU A 554 -47.11 26.12 -22.49
C GLU A 554 -46.18 25.17 -23.27
N TRP A 555 -46.56 23.91 -23.42
CA TRP A 555 -45.79 22.89 -24.16
C TRP A 555 -46.06 22.84 -25.67
N GLU A 556 -47.01 23.64 -26.18
CA GLU A 556 -47.39 23.70 -27.59
C GLU A 556 -46.74 24.88 -28.33
N VAL A 557 -46.22 25.87 -27.60
CA VAL A 557 -45.51 27.01 -28.19
C VAL A 557 -44.28 26.52 -28.97
N PRO A 558 -44.14 26.85 -30.27
CA PRO A 558 -43.00 26.40 -31.07
C PRO A 558 -41.70 27.02 -30.56
N ARG A 559 -40.56 26.33 -30.75
CA ARG A 559 -39.24 26.85 -30.37
C ARG A 559 -38.78 27.92 -31.36
N PRO A 560 -37.99 28.93 -30.93
CA PRO A 560 -37.46 29.93 -31.84
C PRO A 560 -36.46 29.31 -32.81
N VAL A 561 -36.55 29.69 -34.08
CA VAL A 561 -35.67 29.26 -35.18
C VAL A 561 -35.35 30.49 -36.05
N PRO A 562 -34.06 30.86 -36.23
CA PRO A 562 -32.89 30.28 -35.57
C PRO A 562 -32.94 30.53 -34.06
N HIS A 563 -32.42 29.60 -33.26
CA HIS A 563 -32.52 29.74 -31.80
C HIS A 563 -31.50 30.79 -31.29
N PRO A 564 -31.88 31.69 -30.35
CA PRO A 564 -30.99 32.75 -29.84
C PRO A 564 -29.70 32.27 -29.18
N VAL A 565 -29.66 31.01 -28.72
CA VAL A 565 -28.47 30.42 -28.08
C VAL A 565 -27.52 29.72 -29.05
N TRP A 566 -27.89 29.64 -30.34
CA TRP A 566 -26.97 29.11 -31.34
C TRP A 566 -25.83 30.10 -31.57
N PRO A 567 -24.59 29.61 -31.82
CA PRO A 567 -23.48 30.46 -32.21
C PRO A 567 -23.82 31.32 -33.42
N GLU A 568 -23.27 32.54 -33.50
CA GLU A 568 -23.54 33.49 -34.59
C GLU A 568 -23.28 32.88 -35.97
N GLU A 569 -22.20 32.10 -36.11
CA GLU A 569 -21.88 31.34 -37.32
C GLU A 569 -23.02 30.40 -37.76
N ALA A 570 -23.68 29.73 -36.80
CA ALA A 570 -24.78 28.82 -37.09
C ALA A 570 -26.07 29.56 -37.45
N GLN A 571 -26.32 30.74 -36.85
CA GLN A 571 -27.44 31.59 -37.22
C GLN A 571 -27.28 32.15 -38.63
N THR A 572 -26.08 32.63 -38.98
CA THR A 572 -25.74 33.09 -40.33
C THR A 572 -25.87 31.96 -41.34
N ALA A 573 -25.34 30.77 -41.02
CA ALA A 573 -25.45 29.60 -41.88
C ALA A 573 -26.90 29.17 -42.12
N TYR A 574 -27.76 29.26 -41.09
CA TYR A 574 -29.20 29.00 -41.24
C TYR A 574 -29.85 29.97 -42.26
N TRP A 575 -29.57 31.27 -42.16
CA TRP A 575 -30.13 32.24 -43.10
C TRP A 575 -29.59 32.09 -44.53
N GLU A 576 -28.30 31.76 -44.69
CA GLU A 576 -27.73 31.42 -46.01
C GLU A 576 -28.42 30.18 -46.61
N LEU A 577 -28.63 29.13 -45.80
CA LEU A 577 -29.37 27.94 -46.25
C LEU A 577 -30.78 28.29 -46.70
N ARG A 578 -31.49 29.16 -45.97
CA ARG A 578 -32.83 29.61 -46.36
C ARG A 578 -32.85 30.27 -47.73
N GLN A 579 -31.89 31.16 -48.00
CA GLN A 579 -31.76 31.80 -49.32
C GLN A 579 -31.46 30.78 -50.42
N LEU A 580 -30.53 29.86 -50.16
CA LEU A 580 -30.17 28.81 -51.13
C LEU A 580 -31.32 27.84 -51.43
N ARG A 581 -32.23 27.62 -50.46
CA ARG A 581 -33.43 26.78 -50.66
C ARG A 581 -34.36 27.36 -51.73
N GLU A 582 -34.38 28.69 -51.84
CA GLU A 582 -35.22 29.40 -52.81
C GLU A 582 -34.57 29.45 -54.21
N SER A 583 -33.25 29.23 -54.33
CA SER A 583 -32.48 29.37 -55.58
C SER A 583 -31.89 28.09 -56.18
N LEU A 584 -31.88 26.97 -55.44
CA LEU A 584 -31.34 25.62 -55.72
C LEU A 584 -30.83 25.32 -57.15
N ALA A 585 -29.75 25.99 -57.56
CA ALA A 585 -29.01 25.66 -58.77
C ALA A 585 -28.01 24.52 -58.49
N PRO A 586 -27.67 23.65 -59.47
CA PRO A 586 -26.73 22.54 -59.26
C PRO A 586 -25.36 22.98 -58.70
N GLN A 587 -24.93 24.20 -59.02
CA GLN A 587 -23.67 24.79 -58.58
C GLN A 587 -23.62 25.12 -57.07
N ASP A 588 -24.78 25.21 -56.40
CA ASP A 588 -24.86 25.61 -54.99
C ASP A 588 -24.93 24.42 -54.02
N GLN A 589 -24.97 23.19 -54.54
CA GLN A 589 -25.12 21.97 -53.73
C GLN A 589 -23.96 21.74 -52.77
N GLU A 590 -22.72 21.99 -53.20
CA GLU A 590 -21.52 21.82 -52.36
C GLU A 590 -21.51 22.85 -51.22
N ARG A 591 -21.88 24.10 -51.51
CA ARG A 591 -21.99 25.16 -50.50
C ARG A 591 -23.08 24.86 -49.49
N ALA A 592 -24.25 24.40 -49.94
CA ALA A 592 -25.35 23.99 -49.06
C ALA A 592 -24.91 22.85 -48.11
N GLN A 593 -24.17 21.85 -48.62
CA GLN A 593 -23.67 20.76 -47.77
C GLN A 593 -22.71 21.26 -46.68
N LEU A 594 -21.79 22.16 -47.03
CA LEU A 594 -20.86 22.76 -46.05
C LEU A 594 -21.59 23.53 -44.94
N LEU A 595 -22.65 24.26 -45.30
CA LEU A 595 -23.48 25.01 -44.34
C LEU A 595 -24.30 24.05 -43.46
N LEU A 596 -24.88 22.98 -44.01
CA LEU A 596 -25.58 21.95 -43.22
C LEU A 596 -24.63 21.27 -42.22
N ASP A 597 -23.40 20.95 -42.64
CA ASP A 597 -22.39 20.35 -41.76
C ASP A 597 -21.91 21.34 -40.69
N LEU A 598 -21.88 22.64 -40.99
CA LEU A 598 -21.58 23.69 -40.01
C LEU A 598 -22.70 23.79 -38.96
N VAL A 599 -23.96 23.87 -39.39
CA VAL A 599 -25.12 23.89 -38.49
C VAL A 599 -25.12 22.65 -37.60
N TYR A 600 -24.90 21.47 -38.17
CA TYR A 600 -24.82 20.22 -37.42
C TYR A 600 -23.70 20.25 -36.38
N ARG A 601 -22.48 20.66 -36.76
CA ARG A 601 -21.35 20.73 -35.81
C ARG A 601 -21.54 21.75 -34.70
N GLN A 602 -22.25 22.86 -34.96
CA GLN A 602 -22.43 23.93 -33.98
C GLN A 602 -23.67 23.74 -33.10
N THR A 603 -24.75 23.13 -33.62
CA THR A 603 -26.05 23.07 -32.95
C THR A 603 -26.53 21.65 -32.66
N GLY A 604 -26.00 20.65 -33.39
CA GLY A 604 -26.43 19.26 -33.36
C GLY A 604 -27.72 18.95 -34.11
N HIS A 605 -28.31 19.95 -34.78
CA HIS A 605 -29.41 19.75 -35.72
C HIS A 605 -28.90 19.15 -37.02
N ARG A 606 -29.52 18.05 -37.46
CA ARG A 606 -29.21 17.41 -38.73
C ARG A 606 -30.41 17.59 -39.64
N TRP A 607 -30.25 18.41 -40.67
CA TRP A 607 -31.27 18.68 -41.68
C TRP A 607 -30.77 18.25 -43.05
N SER A 608 -31.67 17.77 -43.90
CA SER A 608 -31.49 17.88 -45.35
C SER A 608 -31.97 19.25 -45.84
N MET A 609 -31.62 19.60 -47.08
CA MET A 609 -31.99 20.90 -47.65
C MET A 609 -33.51 21.15 -47.69
N GLN A 610 -34.30 20.07 -47.76
CA GLN A 610 -35.77 20.14 -47.74
C GLN A 610 -36.35 20.23 -46.32
N GLU A 611 -35.57 19.85 -45.31
CA GLU A 611 -35.97 19.82 -43.90
C GLU A 611 -35.53 21.06 -43.12
N VAL A 612 -34.85 22.02 -43.76
CA VAL A 612 -34.46 23.29 -43.12
C VAL A 612 -35.73 24.01 -42.65
N PRO A 613 -35.90 24.23 -41.32
CA PRO A 613 -37.15 24.74 -40.75
C PRO A 613 -37.45 26.18 -41.17
N GLU A 614 -38.73 26.55 -41.22
CA GLU A 614 -39.17 27.94 -41.35
C GLU A 614 -38.76 28.75 -40.11
N PRO A 615 -38.53 30.07 -40.25
CA PRO A 615 -38.19 30.91 -39.11
C PRO A 615 -39.38 31.03 -38.16
N VAL A 616 -39.09 30.95 -36.87
CA VAL A 616 -40.07 31.13 -35.79
C VAL A 616 -39.50 32.15 -34.82
N PRO A 617 -40.15 33.30 -34.61
CA PRO A 617 -41.45 33.69 -35.18
C PRO A 617 -41.39 33.97 -36.68
N GLY A 618 -42.51 33.73 -37.38
CA GLY A 618 -42.62 34.01 -38.82
C GLY A 618 -42.52 35.51 -39.11
N ALA A 619 -42.07 35.87 -40.32
CA ALA A 619 -41.98 37.28 -40.73
C ALA A 619 -43.37 37.97 -40.82
N ASP A 620 -44.43 37.17 -40.95
CA ASP A 620 -45.83 37.55 -40.99
C ASP A 620 -46.47 37.75 -39.60
N TRP A 621 -45.76 37.41 -38.51
CA TRP A 621 -46.28 37.56 -37.17
C TRP A 621 -46.40 39.03 -36.74
N PRO A 622 -47.50 39.43 -36.09
CA PRO A 622 -47.63 40.75 -35.46
C PRO A 622 -46.45 41.10 -34.53
N GLU A 623 -46.14 42.39 -34.38
CA GLU A 623 -44.99 42.84 -33.58
C GLU A 623 -45.16 42.49 -32.09
N ASP A 624 -46.35 42.71 -31.55
CA ASP A 624 -46.77 42.28 -30.20
C ASP A 624 -46.64 40.75 -30.00
N ALA A 625 -47.02 39.94 -31.00
CA ALA A 625 -46.82 38.50 -30.96
C ALA A 625 -45.33 38.11 -30.89
N ARG A 626 -44.47 38.80 -31.66
CA ARG A 626 -43.01 38.55 -31.69
C ARG A 626 -42.34 38.93 -30.37
N GLU A 627 -42.76 40.05 -29.76
CA GLU A 627 -42.29 40.47 -28.44
C GLU A 627 -42.73 39.49 -27.34
N ALA A 628 -44.02 39.14 -27.30
CA ALA A 628 -44.57 38.18 -26.33
C ALA A 628 -43.90 36.80 -26.44
N PHE A 629 -43.66 36.31 -27.67
CA PHE A 629 -42.96 35.06 -27.93
C PHE A 629 -41.51 35.07 -27.43
N SER A 630 -40.79 36.17 -27.68
CA SER A 630 -39.40 36.33 -27.24
C SER A 630 -39.32 36.37 -25.71
N LEU A 631 -40.22 37.12 -25.06
CA LEU A 631 -40.33 37.19 -23.61
C LEU A 631 -40.67 35.83 -22.98
N PHE A 632 -41.64 35.11 -23.53
CA PHE A 632 -42.03 33.77 -23.07
C PHE A 632 -40.82 32.82 -23.02
N TRP A 633 -40.08 32.71 -24.13
CA TRP A 633 -38.92 31.82 -24.19
C TRP A 633 -37.73 32.33 -23.37
N GLU A 634 -37.54 33.65 -23.24
CA GLU A 634 -36.53 34.20 -22.34
C GLU A 634 -36.80 33.83 -20.88
N LEU A 635 -38.04 33.99 -20.41
CA LEU A 635 -38.45 33.63 -19.05
C LEU A 635 -38.31 32.13 -18.80
N LYS A 636 -38.74 31.29 -19.75
CA LYS A 636 -38.56 29.83 -19.68
C LYS A 636 -37.08 29.43 -19.58
N ARG A 637 -36.19 30.06 -20.36
CA ARG A 637 -34.73 29.83 -20.29
C ARG A 637 -34.16 30.26 -18.94
N LYS A 638 -34.52 31.44 -18.43
CA LYS A 638 -34.07 31.93 -17.11
C LYS A 638 -34.54 31.01 -15.98
N LYS A 639 -35.82 30.64 -15.98
CA LYS A 639 -36.39 29.66 -15.03
C LYS A 639 -35.62 28.34 -15.07
N ARG A 640 -35.36 27.83 -16.28
CA ARG A 640 -34.64 26.58 -16.48
C ARG A 640 -33.22 26.64 -15.93
N GLN A 641 -32.50 27.71 -16.25
CA GLN A 641 -31.13 27.92 -15.77
C GLN A 641 -31.08 27.98 -14.23
N GLU A 642 -31.96 28.76 -13.60
CA GLU A 642 -31.99 28.89 -12.14
C GLU A 642 -32.36 27.56 -11.45
N ILE A 643 -33.25 26.76 -12.05
CA ILE A 643 -33.57 25.40 -11.56
C ILE A 643 -32.36 24.47 -11.70
N ASP A 644 -31.67 24.44 -12.85
CA ASP A 644 -30.50 23.58 -13.06
C ASP A 644 -29.35 23.97 -12.09
N GLU A 645 -29.14 25.27 -11.85
CA GLU A 645 -28.20 25.77 -10.83
C GLU A 645 -28.61 25.35 -9.41
N SER A 646 -29.90 25.42 -9.09
CA SER A 646 -30.41 24.94 -7.79
C SER A 646 -30.23 23.43 -7.62
N ILE A 647 -30.52 22.62 -8.65
CA ILE A 647 -30.30 21.17 -8.64
C ILE A 647 -28.82 20.86 -8.38
N GLN A 648 -27.92 21.56 -9.08
CA GLN A 648 -26.49 21.35 -8.94
C GLN A 648 -25.97 21.67 -7.53
N ARG A 649 -26.41 22.80 -6.95
CA ARG A 649 -25.98 23.23 -5.60
C ARG A 649 -26.57 22.38 -4.47
N ASN A 650 -27.80 21.87 -4.65
CA ASN A 650 -28.49 21.06 -3.64
C ASN A 650 -28.25 19.55 -3.81
N ALA A 651 -27.50 19.14 -4.85
CA ALA A 651 -27.16 17.73 -5.06
C ALA A 651 -26.27 17.20 -3.94
N PRO A 652 -26.56 15.99 -3.41
CA PRO A 652 -25.63 15.26 -2.56
C PRO A 652 -24.25 15.17 -3.21
N GLN A 653 -23.21 15.30 -2.38
CA GLN A 653 -21.83 15.25 -2.83
C GLN A 653 -21.22 13.90 -2.46
N GLU A 654 -20.71 13.17 -3.45
CA GLU A 654 -19.94 11.95 -3.24
C GLU A 654 -18.46 12.29 -3.12
N THR A 655 -17.78 11.68 -2.15
CA THR A 655 -16.36 11.93 -1.90
C THR A 655 -15.50 10.99 -2.74
N LEU A 656 -14.53 11.55 -3.46
CA LEU A 656 -13.55 10.77 -4.22
C LEU A 656 -12.31 10.50 -3.35
N TYR A 657 -12.30 9.38 -2.64
CA TYR A 657 -11.24 9.02 -1.68
C TYR A 657 -9.86 8.77 -2.32
N ASP A 658 -9.82 8.49 -3.63
CA ASP A 658 -8.61 8.38 -4.44
C ASP A 658 -8.12 9.74 -4.98
N ARG A 659 -8.86 10.83 -4.74
CA ARG A 659 -8.57 12.19 -5.23
C ARG A 659 -8.45 13.23 -4.09
N PRO A 660 -7.54 13.04 -3.12
CA PRO A 660 -7.20 14.12 -2.20
C PRO A 660 -6.53 15.28 -2.95
N LYS A 661 -6.70 16.50 -2.44
CA LYS A 661 -6.05 17.70 -2.99
C LYS A 661 -4.55 17.63 -2.75
N VAL A 662 -3.77 17.65 -3.82
CA VAL A 662 -2.29 17.63 -3.78
C VAL A 662 -1.75 19.05 -3.59
N VAL A 663 -0.88 19.21 -2.60
CA VAL A 663 -0.14 20.47 -2.37
C VAL A 663 1.08 20.48 -3.30
N ARG A 664 1.00 21.27 -4.37
CA ARG A 664 2.09 21.39 -5.36
C ARG A 664 3.32 22.05 -4.74
N GLY A 665 4.51 21.62 -5.18
CA GLY A 665 5.79 22.17 -4.75
C GLY A 665 6.33 21.62 -3.42
N VAL A 666 5.66 20.63 -2.83
CA VAL A 666 6.14 19.91 -1.63
C VAL A 666 6.50 18.49 -2.02
N VAL A 667 7.76 18.11 -1.83
CA VAL A 667 8.22 16.73 -1.99
C VAL A 667 8.02 16.00 -0.67
N ARG A 668 7.23 14.92 -0.66
CA ARG A 668 7.09 14.05 0.50
C ARG A 668 7.93 12.79 0.35
N VAL A 669 8.61 12.42 1.42
CA VAL A 669 9.35 11.15 1.59
C VAL A 669 8.71 10.32 2.69
N SER A 670 9.14 9.08 2.85
CA SER A 670 8.68 8.19 3.92
C SER A 670 8.87 8.81 5.30
N GLY A 671 7.88 8.63 6.17
CA GLY A 671 8.00 8.86 7.60
C GLY A 671 9.03 7.94 8.26
N PRO A 672 9.33 8.13 9.55
CA PRO A 672 10.27 7.29 10.28
C PRO A 672 9.78 5.85 10.39
N PHE A 673 10.70 4.89 10.24
CA PHE A 673 10.40 3.48 10.43
C PHE A 673 11.58 2.71 11.04
N THR A 674 11.28 1.57 11.65
CA THR A 674 12.24 0.68 12.31
C THR A 674 12.40 -0.62 11.53
N VAL A 675 13.61 -1.20 11.60
CA VAL A 675 13.85 -2.60 11.24
C VAL A 675 13.99 -3.40 12.54
N GLU A 676 13.13 -4.40 12.70
CA GLU A 676 13.02 -5.21 13.90
C GLU A 676 13.18 -6.70 13.57
N ALA A 677 13.54 -7.52 14.54
CA ALA A 677 13.61 -8.97 14.35
C ALA A 677 13.19 -9.74 15.62
N ILE A 678 12.75 -10.98 15.43
CA ILE A 678 12.60 -11.93 16.53
C ILE A 678 13.99 -12.37 17.04
N PRO A 679 14.19 -12.54 18.36
CA PRO A 679 15.42 -13.09 18.89
C PRO A 679 15.63 -14.52 18.42
N ALA A 680 16.91 -14.88 18.35
CA ALA A 680 17.33 -16.26 18.18
C ALA A 680 16.83 -17.13 19.34
N PRO A 681 16.13 -18.24 19.06
CA PRO A 681 15.75 -19.14 20.13
C PRO A 681 17.02 -19.75 20.74
N VAL A 682 17.20 -19.53 22.04
CA VAL A 682 18.23 -20.23 22.80
C VAL A 682 17.66 -21.57 23.21
N VAL A 683 18.36 -22.62 22.81
CA VAL A 683 18.00 -24.00 23.15
C VAL A 683 18.32 -24.20 24.63
N GLU A 684 17.30 -24.39 25.46
CA GLU A 684 17.46 -24.97 26.79
C GLU A 684 17.68 -26.48 26.68
N ASP A 685 18.37 -27.04 27.68
CA ASP A 685 18.73 -28.45 27.78
C ASP A 685 17.44 -29.32 27.75
N PRO A 686 17.30 -30.25 26.78
CA PRO A 686 16.11 -31.11 26.66
C PRO A 686 15.83 -32.00 27.89
N SER A 687 16.76 -32.07 28.85
CA SER A 687 16.61 -32.88 30.06
C SER A 687 15.67 -32.29 31.12
N GLU A 688 15.21 -31.05 30.99
CA GLU A 688 14.42 -30.37 32.04
C GLU A 688 12.93 -30.13 31.73
N SER A 689 12.41 -30.51 30.55
CA SER A 689 10.98 -30.40 30.23
C SER A 689 10.26 -31.76 30.28
N PRO A 690 9.13 -31.89 31.00
CA PRO A 690 8.33 -33.12 31.00
C PRO A 690 7.62 -33.28 29.65
N ILE A 691 7.93 -34.37 28.96
CA ILE A 691 7.30 -34.78 27.69
C ILE A 691 5.80 -35.01 27.95
N PRO A 692 4.88 -34.32 27.24
CA PRO A 692 3.45 -34.59 27.32
C PRO A 692 3.14 -36.03 26.88
N GLN A 693 2.24 -36.69 27.61
CA GLN A 693 1.92 -38.13 27.54
C GLN A 693 1.24 -38.63 26.25
N PHE A 694 1.35 -37.94 25.12
CA PHE A 694 0.74 -38.38 23.85
C PHE A 694 1.74 -38.71 22.72
N GLU A 695 3.05 -38.69 23.00
CA GLU A 695 4.09 -39.03 22.02
C GLU A 695 4.68 -40.45 22.22
N ALA A 696 3.95 -41.36 22.86
CA ALA A 696 4.48 -42.70 23.17
C ALA A 696 4.14 -43.80 22.14
N GLU A 697 3.13 -43.63 21.28
CA GLU A 697 2.63 -44.75 20.46
C GLU A 697 2.93 -44.68 18.95
N GLU A 698 3.58 -43.62 18.45
CA GLU A 698 4.03 -43.57 17.03
C GLU A 698 5.56 -43.43 16.86
N ALA A 699 6.33 -43.51 17.95
CA ALA A 699 7.79 -43.36 17.94
C ALA A 699 8.58 -44.67 17.67
N GLU A 700 7.93 -45.82 17.46
CA GLU A 700 8.63 -47.12 17.36
C GLU A 700 8.95 -47.61 15.93
N VAL A 701 8.71 -46.83 14.88
CA VAL A 701 9.07 -47.24 13.51
C VAL A 701 9.85 -46.13 12.78
N HIS A 702 11.09 -45.92 13.23
CA HIS A 702 12.27 -45.44 12.49
C HIS A 702 13.25 -44.73 13.44
N ILE A 703 13.80 -45.47 14.39
CA ILE A 703 15.02 -45.07 15.10
C ILE A 703 16.18 -45.83 14.47
N ASP A 704 16.84 -45.18 13.51
CA ASP A 704 18.26 -45.38 13.25
C ASP A 704 18.93 -43.99 13.30
N ASP A 705 19.59 -43.75 14.43
CA ASP A 705 20.69 -42.82 14.73
C ASP A 705 20.71 -41.40 14.12
N ALA A 706 20.33 -40.39 14.92
CA ALA A 706 21.12 -39.17 15.17
C ALA A 706 20.47 -38.24 16.22
N GLY A 707 20.20 -38.74 17.44
CA GLY A 707 19.93 -37.92 18.61
C GLY A 707 21.22 -37.39 19.24
N GLY A 708 22.03 -36.63 18.49
CA GLY A 708 23.27 -36.04 18.97
C GLY A 708 23.06 -34.61 19.48
N ASN A 709 23.62 -34.28 20.64
CA ASN A 709 23.71 -32.92 21.17
C ASN A 709 24.31 -32.00 20.07
N HIS A 710 23.64 -30.89 19.72
CA HIS A 710 24.07 -29.93 18.66
C HIS A 710 25.57 -29.62 18.69
N LEU A 711 26.10 -29.43 19.90
CA LEU A 711 27.51 -29.17 20.14
C LEU A 711 28.41 -30.38 19.81
N ASP A 712 27.97 -31.60 20.13
CA ASP A 712 28.71 -32.83 19.79
C ASP A 712 28.76 -33.05 18.28
N SER A 713 27.66 -32.75 17.57
CA SER A 713 27.63 -32.77 16.10
C SER A 713 28.61 -31.76 15.50
N LEU A 714 28.64 -30.52 16.00
CA LEU A 714 29.58 -29.50 15.53
C LEU A 714 31.05 -29.85 15.84
N VAL A 715 31.33 -30.39 17.02
CA VAL A 715 32.68 -30.87 17.38
C VAL A 715 33.11 -32.03 16.48
N SER A 716 32.20 -32.96 16.18
CA SER A 716 32.46 -34.08 15.27
C SER A 716 32.72 -33.61 13.85
N LEU A 717 31.93 -32.65 13.34
CA LEU A 717 32.13 -32.05 12.02
C LEU A 717 33.45 -31.28 11.96
N LEU A 718 33.81 -30.54 13.01
CA LEU A 718 35.08 -29.81 13.06
C LEU A 718 36.27 -30.77 13.09
N ARG A 719 36.15 -31.92 13.77
CA ARG A 719 37.14 -33.01 13.72
C ARG A 719 37.26 -33.63 12.34
N GLN A 720 36.14 -33.91 11.67
CA GLN A 720 36.11 -34.48 10.33
C GLN A 720 36.69 -33.53 9.28
N GLN A 721 36.38 -32.22 9.38
CA GLN A 721 36.97 -31.20 8.53
C GLN A 721 38.45 -30.94 8.87
N GLY A 722 38.87 -31.06 10.13
CA GLY A 722 40.28 -30.93 10.54
C GLY A 722 40.85 -29.51 10.51
N GLY A 723 40.00 -28.47 10.43
CA GLY A 723 40.47 -27.08 10.47
C GLY A 723 39.45 -26.04 9.98
N VAL A 724 39.79 -24.76 10.11
CA VAL A 724 38.98 -23.62 9.64
C VAL A 724 39.63 -22.99 8.41
N VAL A 725 38.83 -22.66 7.39
CA VAL A 725 39.32 -21.99 6.18
C VAL A 725 39.19 -20.47 6.33
N PHE A 726 40.27 -19.74 6.06
CA PHE A 726 40.35 -18.28 6.09
C PHE A 726 40.27 -17.68 4.68
N PRO A 727 39.89 -16.39 4.56
CA PRO A 727 39.94 -15.67 3.29
C PRO A 727 41.31 -15.82 2.60
N GLY A 728 41.31 -16.00 1.27
CA GLY A 728 42.51 -16.26 0.48
C GLY A 728 42.98 -17.72 0.43
N GLY A 729 42.16 -18.67 0.90
CA GLY A 729 42.43 -20.12 0.83
C GLY A 729 43.44 -20.65 1.85
N LYS A 730 43.84 -19.82 2.82
CA LYS A 730 44.68 -20.23 3.94
C LYS A 730 43.86 -21.08 4.91
N ARG A 731 44.39 -22.22 5.35
CA ARG A 731 43.70 -23.13 6.26
C ARG A 731 44.40 -23.16 7.60
N LEU A 732 43.65 -22.92 8.67
CA LEU A 732 44.08 -23.18 10.04
C LEU A 732 43.80 -24.64 10.36
N GLU A 733 44.83 -25.47 10.37
CA GLU A 733 44.72 -26.86 10.80
C GLU A 733 44.48 -26.94 12.30
N LEU A 734 43.43 -27.65 12.70
CA LEU A 734 43.11 -27.90 14.11
C LEU A 734 43.41 -29.36 14.44
N ARG A 735 44.28 -29.57 15.43
CA ARG A 735 44.67 -30.87 15.98
C ARG A 735 44.06 -31.03 17.37
N ASN A 736 43.91 -32.28 17.80
CA ASN A 736 43.45 -32.60 19.17
C ASN A 736 42.12 -31.94 19.58
N VAL A 737 41.20 -31.73 18.62
CA VAL A 737 39.90 -31.10 18.88
C VAL A 737 39.12 -31.94 19.91
N ARG A 738 38.78 -31.36 21.06
CA ARG A 738 38.00 -32.04 22.11
C ARG A 738 36.99 -31.11 22.76
N ARG A 739 35.89 -31.70 23.24
CA ARG A 739 34.84 -30.98 23.94
C ARG A 739 35.36 -30.53 25.30
N VAL A 740 35.02 -29.31 25.68
CA VAL A 740 35.24 -28.75 27.02
C VAL A 740 33.96 -28.08 27.48
N ASN A 741 33.82 -27.89 28.79
CA ASN A 741 32.70 -27.16 29.38
C ASN A 741 33.29 -26.09 30.30
N LEU A 742 33.62 -24.94 29.71
CA LEU A 742 34.23 -23.80 30.39
C LEU A 742 33.40 -22.54 30.09
N GLY A 743 32.19 -22.49 30.65
CA GLY A 743 31.20 -21.45 30.34
C GLY A 743 30.77 -21.56 28.87
N PHE A 744 30.92 -20.48 28.12
CA PHE A 744 30.63 -20.48 26.67
C PHE A 744 31.76 -21.03 25.78
N ILE A 745 32.83 -21.60 26.35
CA ILE A 745 33.83 -22.36 25.58
C ILE A 745 33.41 -23.83 25.53
N HIS A 746 33.16 -24.31 24.31
CA HIS A 746 32.54 -25.60 24.05
C HIS A 746 33.52 -26.65 23.54
N ALA A 747 34.62 -26.21 22.91
CA ALA A 747 35.69 -27.09 22.45
C ALA A 747 37.06 -26.40 22.55
N GLU A 748 38.10 -27.22 22.61
CA GLU A 748 39.48 -26.77 22.48
C GLU A 748 40.24 -27.60 21.46
N ALA A 749 41.26 -26.99 20.86
CA ALA A 749 42.11 -27.58 19.86
C ALA A 749 43.52 -26.99 19.93
N GLU A 750 44.44 -27.55 19.15
CA GLU A 750 45.80 -27.06 18.98
C GLU A 750 46.06 -26.74 17.51
N ALA A 751 46.70 -25.62 17.22
CA ALA A 751 47.06 -25.22 15.86
C ALA A 751 48.56 -24.94 15.72
N PRO A 752 49.21 -25.37 14.63
CA PRO A 752 50.59 -24.97 14.35
C PRO A 752 50.62 -23.53 13.79
N GLN A 753 51.36 -22.64 14.44
CA GLN A 753 51.59 -21.26 14.00
C GLN A 753 53.06 -20.88 14.20
N ASP A 754 53.72 -20.43 13.13
CA ASP A 754 55.14 -19.98 13.13
C ASP A 754 56.14 -20.93 13.81
N GLY A 755 55.93 -22.25 13.67
CA GLY A 755 56.78 -23.29 14.25
C GLY A 755 56.50 -23.61 15.74
N GLN A 756 55.50 -22.97 16.35
CA GLN A 756 55.01 -23.25 17.69
C GLN A 756 53.57 -23.79 17.67
N THR A 757 53.17 -24.55 18.69
CA THR A 757 51.79 -25.02 18.85
C THR A 757 51.04 -24.05 19.75
N ILE A 758 49.96 -23.47 19.23
CA ILE A 758 49.07 -22.59 19.99
C ILE A 758 47.81 -23.34 20.43
N ARG A 759 47.26 -22.97 21.58
CA ARG A 759 45.98 -23.49 22.07
C ARG A 759 44.84 -22.61 21.56
N VAL A 760 43.84 -23.27 20.99
CA VAL A 760 42.67 -22.67 20.37
C VAL A 760 41.43 -23.04 21.19
N ALA A 761 40.69 -22.05 21.67
CA ALA A 761 39.36 -22.22 22.23
C ALA A 761 38.30 -22.02 21.14
N ILE A 762 37.21 -22.77 21.21
CA ILE A 762 36.11 -22.70 20.25
C ILE A 762 34.79 -22.52 21.03
N SER A 763 34.08 -21.46 20.68
CA SER A 763 32.77 -21.09 21.21
C SER A 763 31.73 -21.27 20.10
N PHE A 764 30.97 -22.36 20.13
CA PHE A 764 29.89 -22.59 19.17
C PHE A 764 28.66 -21.75 19.51
N GLY A 765 28.06 -21.15 18.49
CA GLY A 765 26.79 -20.45 18.57
C GLY A 765 25.59 -21.38 18.67
N PRO A 766 24.42 -20.81 18.98
CA PRO A 766 23.19 -21.58 19.05
C PRO A 766 22.86 -22.23 17.70
N ARG A 767 22.07 -23.30 17.74
CA ARG A 767 21.61 -24.02 16.54
C ARG A 767 20.81 -23.13 15.60
N TYR A 768 20.13 -22.13 16.15
CA TYR A 768 19.29 -21.18 15.45
C TYR A 768 19.61 -19.75 15.92
N GLY A 769 19.84 -18.85 14.97
CA GLY A 769 20.14 -17.44 15.18
C GLY A 769 21.60 -17.11 15.56
N PRO A 770 21.92 -15.85 15.92
CA PRO A 770 23.29 -15.42 16.01
C PRO A 770 23.93 -15.71 17.37
N ILE A 771 25.26 -15.72 17.41
CA ILE A 771 26.01 -15.65 18.67
C ILE A 771 25.58 -14.37 19.43
N PRO A 772 25.12 -14.44 20.69
CA PRO A 772 24.75 -13.27 21.46
C PRO A 772 25.97 -12.58 22.09
N VAL A 773 25.82 -11.31 22.46
CA VAL A 773 26.89 -10.53 23.13
C VAL A 773 27.29 -11.14 24.48
N ALA A 774 26.34 -11.72 25.22
CA ALA A 774 26.61 -12.39 26.51
C ALA A 774 27.59 -13.57 26.35
N GLN A 775 27.49 -14.32 25.25
CA GLN A 775 28.41 -15.42 24.95
C GLN A 775 29.84 -14.90 24.73
N VAL A 776 29.99 -13.73 24.10
CA VAL A 776 31.29 -13.08 23.90
C VAL A 776 31.87 -12.57 25.22
N ASP A 777 31.04 -11.95 26.04
CA ASP A 777 31.43 -11.36 27.33
C ASP A 777 31.92 -12.40 28.35
N ASP A 778 31.41 -13.62 28.28
CA ASP A 778 31.86 -14.74 29.10
C ASP A 778 33.07 -15.48 28.49
N ALA A 779 33.01 -15.79 27.19
CA ALA A 779 34.03 -16.60 26.54
C ALA A 779 35.39 -15.91 26.44
N ILE A 780 35.45 -14.58 26.28
CA ILE A 780 36.74 -13.86 26.19
C ILE A 780 37.53 -13.91 27.52
N PRO A 781 36.97 -13.53 28.68
CA PRO A 781 37.63 -13.68 29.96
C PRO A 781 37.96 -15.15 30.28
N ALA A 782 37.05 -16.09 29.98
CA ALA A 782 37.28 -17.51 30.19
C ALA A 782 38.46 -18.03 29.35
N ALA A 783 38.56 -17.60 28.09
CA ALA A 783 39.64 -18.02 27.20
C ALA A 783 41.00 -17.47 27.66
N ARG A 784 41.01 -16.20 28.09
CA ARG A 784 42.20 -15.57 28.66
C ARG A 784 42.65 -16.28 29.94
N PHE A 785 41.75 -16.50 30.89
CA PHE A 785 42.08 -17.12 32.17
C PHE A 785 42.65 -18.53 32.02
N ASN A 786 42.17 -19.28 31.01
CA ASN A 786 42.62 -20.63 30.72
C ASN A 786 43.83 -20.71 29.76
N GLY A 787 44.44 -19.55 29.42
CA GLY A 787 45.69 -19.48 28.66
C GLY A 787 45.57 -19.93 27.20
N TYR A 788 44.44 -19.67 26.54
CA TYR A 788 44.29 -19.85 25.09
C TYR A 788 44.90 -18.66 24.34
N GLN A 789 45.52 -18.91 23.19
CA GLN A 789 46.12 -17.87 22.33
C GLN A 789 45.20 -17.45 21.18
N LEU A 790 44.22 -18.30 20.83
CA LEU A 790 43.22 -18.04 19.79
C LEU A 790 41.84 -18.47 20.28
N LEU A 791 40.82 -17.62 20.10
CA LEU A 791 39.41 -17.92 20.37
C LEU A 791 38.60 -17.81 19.08
N LEU A 792 37.94 -18.91 18.71
CA LEU A 792 37.07 -19.00 17.54
C LEU A 792 35.60 -18.94 17.98
N PHE A 793 34.89 -17.91 17.58
CA PHE A 793 33.42 -17.86 17.70
C PHE A 793 32.81 -18.44 16.44
N ALA A 794 32.27 -19.65 16.52
CA ALA A 794 31.74 -20.39 15.38
C ALA A 794 30.20 -20.39 15.40
N GLY A 795 29.52 -19.75 14.45
CA GLY A 795 28.04 -19.66 14.43
C GLY A 795 27.46 -19.57 13.03
N PHE A 796 26.16 -19.83 12.87
CA PHE A 796 25.44 -19.68 11.58
C PHE A 796 25.16 -18.22 11.22
N SER A 797 25.20 -17.33 12.21
CA SER A 797 25.14 -15.88 12.06
C SER A 797 25.74 -15.22 13.31
N PHE A 798 25.96 -13.91 13.25
CA PHE A 798 26.49 -13.11 14.36
C PHE A 798 25.64 -11.88 14.55
N ALA A 799 25.34 -11.51 15.79
CA ALA A 799 24.64 -10.26 16.04
C ALA A 799 25.60 -9.11 15.69
N PRO A 800 25.14 -8.01 15.05
CA PRO A 800 26.02 -6.93 14.60
C PRO A 800 26.97 -6.41 15.69
N GLU A 801 26.52 -6.42 16.95
CA GLU A 801 27.19 -5.87 18.12
C GLU A 801 28.29 -6.78 18.69
N VAL A 802 28.25 -8.08 18.38
CA VAL A 802 29.18 -9.12 18.88
C VAL A 802 30.61 -8.81 18.47
N GLN A 803 30.79 -8.39 17.22
CA GLN A 803 32.10 -8.07 16.68
C GLN A 803 32.66 -6.79 17.31
N ALA A 804 31.80 -5.77 17.48
CA ALA A 804 32.15 -4.54 18.15
C ALA A 804 32.52 -4.78 19.63
N ARG A 805 31.80 -5.68 20.31
CA ARG A 805 32.09 -6.05 21.70
C ARG A 805 33.41 -6.82 21.82
N ALA A 806 33.64 -7.80 20.96
CA ALA A 806 34.90 -8.55 20.94
C ALA A 806 36.12 -7.64 20.69
N GLN A 807 35.97 -6.61 19.85
CA GLN A 807 37.02 -5.62 19.60
C GLN A 807 37.30 -4.72 20.82
N ARG A 808 36.27 -4.30 21.57
CA ARG A 808 36.46 -3.53 22.81
C ARG A 808 37.21 -4.33 23.89
N SER A 809 37.05 -5.64 23.85
CA SER A 809 37.68 -6.57 24.79
C SER A 809 39.00 -7.14 24.28
N GLN A 810 39.67 -6.47 23.31
CA GLN A 810 40.97 -6.91 22.80
C GLN A 810 41.98 -7.11 23.94
N VAL A 811 42.51 -8.33 24.05
CA VAL A 811 43.50 -8.72 25.05
C VAL A 811 44.84 -8.89 24.35
N PRO A 812 45.96 -8.35 24.88
CA PRO A 812 47.28 -8.37 24.22
C PRO A 812 47.85 -9.76 23.86
N GLU A 813 47.24 -10.86 24.33
CA GLU A 813 47.72 -12.24 24.20
C GLU A 813 46.67 -13.23 23.66
N LEU A 814 45.45 -12.75 23.34
CA LEU A 814 44.36 -13.60 22.82
C LEU A 814 43.86 -13.03 21.48
N THR A 815 44.07 -13.78 20.41
CA THR A 815 43.51 -13.46 19.09
C THR A 815 42.06 -13.95 19.01
N ILE A 816 41.13 -13.15 18.49
CA ILE A 816 39.72 -13.53 18.35
C ILE A 816 39.37 -13.59 16.85
N GLN A 817 38.69 -14.66 16.43
CA GLN A 817 38.23 -14.85 15.06
C GLN A 817 36.78 -15.33 15.02
N PHE A 818 36.03 -14.90 14.01
CA PHE A 818 34.64 -15.30 13.78
C PHE A 818 34.56 -16.28 12.63
N VAL A 819 33.87 -17.40 12.83
CA VAL A 819 33.82 -18.54 11.92
C VAL A 819 32.36 -18.85 11.57
N ASN A 820 31.98 -18.65 10.33
CA ASN A 820 30.66 -19.04 9.85
C ASN A 820 30.55 -20.56 9.77
N ILE A 821 29.41 -21.10 10.23
CA ILE A 821 29.05 -22.50 10.07
C ILE A 821 28.13 -22.62 8.86
N ALA A 822 28.45 -23.53 7.94
CA ALA A 822 27.63 -23.79 6.77
C ALA A 822 26.21 -24.26 7.18
N PRO A 823 25.13 -23.65 6.66
CA PRO A 823 23.75 -24.02 6.99
C PRO A 823 23.42 -25.49 6.69
N ASP A 824 24.12 -26.10 5.74
CA ASP A 824 23.98 -27.51 5.32
C ASP A 824 24.17 -28.50 6.48
N VAL A 825 24.88 -28.09 7.55
CA VAL A 825 25.04 -28.85 8.79
C VAL A 825 23.71 -29.14 9.50
N LEU A 826 22.74 -28.25 9.35
CA LEU A 826 21.41 -28.41 9.95
C LEU A 826 20.52 -29.37 9.15
N VAL A 827 20.95 -29.78 7.95
CA VAL A 827 20.20 -30.56 6.98
C VAL A 827 20.97 -31.86 6.67
N GLY A 828 20.95 -32.81 7.61
CA GLY A 828 21.80 -34.02 7.63
C GLY A 828 21.84 -34.91 6.37
N ASP A 829 20.92 -34.77 5.42
CA ASP A 829 20.94 -35.51 4.14
C ASP A 829 21.64 -34.79 2.98
N LEU A 830 21.86 -33.46 3.04
CA LEU A 830 22.63 -32.73 2.02
C LEU A 830 24.15 -32.94 2.14
N LEU A 831 24.61 -33.42 3.30
CA LEU A 831 26.01 -33.80 3.51
C LEU A 831 26.42 -35.07 2.72
N LYS A 832 25.45 -35.87 2.24
CA LYS A 832 25.74 -37.14 1.54
C LYS A 832 26.10 -36.95 0.06
N THR A 833 25.70 -35.85 -0.58
CA THR A 833 25.90 -35.63 -2.03
C THR A 833 27.10 -34.76 -2.39
N ASN A 834 27.78 -34.13 -1.43
CA ASN A 834 28.95 -33.31 -1.72
C ASN A 834 30.14 -33.64 -0.81
N ARG A 835 31.13 -34.39 -1.33
CA ARG A 835 32.37 -34.80 -0.63
C ARG A 835 33.36 -33.66 -0.33
N ALA A 836 32.95 -32.38 -0.43
CA ALA A 836 33.87 -31.24 -0.39
C ALA A 836 33.33 -29.96 0.30
N SER A 837 32.30 -30.03 1.15
CA SER A 837 31.79 -28.83 1.80
C SER A 837 32.75 -28.31 2.89
N GLN A 838 33.20 -27.06 2.74
CA GLN A 838 33.89 -26.31 3.77
C GLN A 838 32.85 -25.87 4.81
N VAL A 839 32.70 -26.64 5.88
CA VAL A 839 31.67 -26.44 6.92
C VAL A 839 31.99 -25.25 7.83
N PHE A 840 33.27 -25.00 8.12
CA PHE A 840 33.73 -23.92 8.98
C PHE A 840 34.63 -22.94 8.21
N THR A 841 34.15 -21.70 8.02
CA THR A 841 34.81 -20.68 7.19
C THR A 841 34.85 -19.33 7.91
N ALA A 842 36.03 -18.72 8.06
CA ALA A 842 36.17 -17.40 8.70
C ALA A 842 35.66 -16.28 7.78
N PHE A 843 34.96 -15.29 8.35
CA PHE A 843 34.40 -14.15 7.62
C PHE A 843 35.32 -12.92 7.73
N GLY A 844 35.38 -12.08 6.69
CA GLY A 844 36.14 -10.82 6.72
C GLY A 844 35.27 -9.60 6.98
N GLN A 845 35.72 -8.71 7.87
CA GLN A 845 34.98 -7.48 8.19
C GLN A 845 35.00 -6.49 7.01
N PRO A 846 34.02 -5.57 6.92
CA PRO A 846 34.12 -4.44 5.98
C PRO A 846 35.46 -3.72 6.13
N ASP A 847 36.21 -3.56 5.03
CA ASP A 847 37.40 -2.73 5.04
C ASP A 847 37.01 -1.26 4.89
N VAL A 848 37.28 -0.48 5.93
CA VAL A 848 36.80 0.89 6.08
C VAL A 848 37.96 1.79 6.46
N LYS A 849 38.13 2.89 5.72
CA LYS A 849 39.08 3.95 6.04
C LYS A 849 38.33 5.15 6.61
N VAL A 850 38.76 5.66 7.76
CA VAL A 850 38.25 6.90 8.35
C VAL A 850 39.34 7.97 8.25
N GLU A 851 38.97 9.15 7.74
CA GLU A 851 39.85 10.29 7.56
C GLU A 851 39.28 11.50 8.30
N ALA A 852 40.12 12.20 9.05
CA ALA A 852 39.76 13.47 9.67
C ALA A 852 40.20 14.63 8.76
N ASN A 853 39.28 15.55 8.49
CA ASN A 853 39.53 16.77 7.73
C ASN A 853 40.04 17.89 8.66
N GLU A 854 40.69 18.90 8.07
CA GLU A 854 41.22 20.06 8.81
C GLU A 854 40.13 20.89 9.51
N ASP A 855 38.88 20.80 9.05
CA ASP A 855 37.71 21.49 9.61
C ASP A 855 37.07 20.74 10.80
N GLY A 856 37.67 19.63 11.25
CA GLY A 856 37.17 18.81 12.35
C GLY A 856 36.04 17.85 11.97
N THR A 857 35.73 17.71 10.68
CA THR A 857 34.79 16.70 10.17
C THR A 857 35.52 15.39 9.85
N TYR A 858 34.78 14.29 9.82
CA TYR A 858 35.29 12.97 9.43
C TYR A 858 34.61 12.50 8.14
N VAL A 859 35.36 11.73 7.35
CA VAL A 859 34.86 11.05 6.15
C VAL A 859 35.21 9.57 6.24
N VAL A 860 34.28 8.74 5.80
CA VAL A 860 34.41 7.29 5.79
C VAL A 860 34.42 6.80 4.34
N THR A 861 35.39 5.98 3.98
CA THR A 861 35.47 5.31 2.67
C THR A 861 35.38 3.81 2.86
N LEU A 862 34.39 3.18 2.23
CA LEU A 862 34.30 1.73 2.11
C LEU A 862 35.25 1.26 1.00
N ARG A 863 36.22 0.42 1.35
CA ARG A 863 37.18 -0.16 0.39
C ARG A 863 36.67 -1.46 -0.20
N GLY A 864 36.04 -2.28 0.62
CA GLY A 864 35.51 -3.57 0.20
C GLY A 864 34.95 -4.38 1.37
N VAL A 865 34.44 -5.56 1.06
CA VAL A 865 33.91 -6.51 2.03
C VAL A 865 34.17 -7.92 1.55
N ASP A 866 34.53 -8.82 2.46
CA ASP A 866 34.63 -10.23 2.11
C ASP A 866 33.23 -10.85 2.09
N ILE A 867 32.82 -11.39 0.95
CA ILE A 867 31.51 -12.03 0.75
C ILE A 867 31.71 -13.54 0.77
N TYR A 868 30.93 -14.22 1.60
CA TYR A 868 30.86 -15.67 1.61
C TYR A 868 29.78 -16.17 0.65
N ASP A 869 30.15 -17.03 -0.29
CA ASP A 869 29.21 -17.71 -1.17
C ASP A 869 28.84 -19.09 -0.60
N PRO A 870 27.61 -19.27 -0.07
CA PRO A 870 27.20 -20.55 0.52
C PRO A 870 27.03 -21.66 -0.51
N VAL A 871 26.93 -21.35 -1.81
CA VAL A 871 26.79 -22.35 -2.89
C VAL A 871 28.13 -22.99 -3.22
N THR A 872 29.17 -22.18 -3.34
CA THR A 872 30.52 -22.64 -3.69
C THR A 872 31.42 -22.87 -2.47
N GLY A 873 31.01 -22.40 -1.28
CA GLY A 873 31.78 -22.45 -0.04
C GLY A 873 33.01 -21.52 -0.05
N LYS A 874 33.12 -20.61 -1.01
CA LYS A 874 34.27 -19.71 -1.17
C LYS A 874 34.00 -18.35 -0.56
N VAL A 875 35.04 -17.74 -0.01
CA VAL A 875 35.04 -16.31 0.36
C VAL A 875 35.71 -15.54 -0.78
N SER A 876 35.02 -14.55 -1.32
CA SER A 876 35.54 -13.60 -2.32
C SER A 876 35.52 -12.19 -1.75
N SER A 877 36.62 -11.46 -1.85
CA SER A 877 36.64 -10.03 -1.56
C SER A 877 35.93 -9.29 -2.68
N ALA A 878 34.88 -8.55 -2.32
CA ALA A 878 34.18 -7.62 -3.21
C ALA A 878 34.69 -6.20 -2.94
N ASP A 879 34.91 -5.44 -4.00
CA ASP A 879 35.22 -4.01 -3.87
C ASP A 879 33.99 -3.25 -3.33
N GLY A 880 34.22 -2.08 -2.76
CA GLY A 880 33.15 -1.31 -2.11
C GLY A 880 32.00 -0.89 -3.04
N ASP A 881 32.23 -0.86 -4.35
CA ASP A 881 31.24 -0.59 -5.40
C ASP A 881 30.46 -1.84 -5.84
N GLU A 882 30.91 -3.04 -5.46
CA GLU A 882 30.28 -4.32 -5.77
C GLU A 882 29.34 -4.81 -4.64
N VAL A 883 28.88 -3.91 -3.77
CA VAL A 883 27.92 -4.21 -2.69
C VAL A 883 26.52 -3.71 -3.04
N ALA A 884 25.48 -4.33 -2.48
CA ALA A 884 24.10 -3.89 -2.75
C ALA A 884 23.82 -2.53 -2.09
N ALA A 885 24.19 -2.39 -0.83
CA ALA A 885 24.06 -1.14 -0.09
C ALA A 885 25.08 -1.04 1.04
N TRP A 886 25.36 0.19 1.50
CA TRP A 886 26.02 0.40 2.78
C TRP A 886 25.45 1.62 3.50
N PHE A 887 25.52 1.58 4.83
CA PHE A 887 24.90 2.53 5.74
C PHE A 887 25.90 3.01 6.76
N LEU A 888 25.75 4.26 7.17
CA LEU A 888 26.62 4.91 8.15
C LEU A 888 25.79 5.42 9.33
N ASP A 889 26.18 5.02 10.53
CA ASP A 889 25.82 5.67 11.78
C ASP A 889 27.01 6.51 12.24
N THR A 890 26.79 7.83 12.34
CA THR A 890 27.84 8.79 12.66
C THR A 890 28.13 8.93 14.15
N ASP A 891 27.26 8.41 15.02
CA ASP A 891 27.41 8.49 16.47
C ASP A 891 26.79 7.29 17.19
N TYR A 892 27.31 6.10 16.89
CA TYR A 892 26.73 4.84 17.34
C TYR A 892 26.73 4.72 18.88
N ASP A 893 25.55 4.53 19.45
CA ASP A 893 25.28 4.44 20.89
C ASP A 893 25.67 3.06 21.48
N GLY A 894 25.89 2.05 20.64
CA GLY A 894 26.17 0.68 21.06
C GLY A 894 24.91 -0.17 21.30
N ALA A 895 23.73 0.35 21.02
CA ALA A 895 22.43 -0.27 21.28
C ALA A 895 21.58 -0.42 20.01
N THR A 896 21.46 0.64 19.18
CA THR A 896 20.66 0.64 17.94
C THR A 896 21.41 1.34 16.81
N PHE A 897 21.34 0.81 15.59
CA PHE A 897 21.94 1.46 14.42
C PHE A 897 21.02 2.55 13.87
N HIS A 898 21.49 3.81 13.87
CA HIS A 898 20.77 4.93 13.28
C HIS A 898 21.32 5.18 11.88
N ILE A 899 20.49 5.00 10.84
CA ILE A 899 20.93 5.25 9.46
C ILE A 899 21.00 6.75 9.22
N CYS A 900 22.18 7.33 9.40
CA CYS A 900 22.46 8.75 9.17
C CYS A 900 22.76 9.04 7.69
N GLN A 901 23.48 8.16 7.01
CA GLN A 901 23.74 8.21 5.58
C GLN A 901 23.53 6.83 4.96
N ALA A 902 23.06 6.80 3.72
CA ALA A 902 22.73 5.56 3.00
C ALA A 902 23.23 5.64 1.56
N PHE A 903 23.81 4.53 1.09
CA PHE A 903 24.47 4.44 -0.20
C PHE A 903 24.06 3.16 -0.92
N PHE A 904 23.80 3.26 -2.22
CA PHE A 904 23.35 2.15 -3.07
C PHE A 904 24.24 2.04 -4.32
N PRO A 905 25.50 1.58 -4.21
CA PRO A 905 26.38 1.45 -5.37
C PRO A 905 25.93 0.36 -6.35
N GLY A 906 25.29 -0.69 -5.84
CA GLY A 906 24.73 -1.78 -6.65
C GLY A 906 23.45 -1.45 -7.42
N ASP A 907 22.89 -0.25 -7.27
CA ASP A 907 21.67 0.17 -7.98
C ASP A 907 21.81 1.63 -8.50
N PRO A 908 22.11 1.82 -9.79
CA PRO A 908 22.30 3.15 -10.37
C PRO A 908 21.02 3.99 -10.37
N ASP A 909 19.84 3.35 -10.32
CA ASP A 909 18.55 4.02 -10.41
C ASP A 909 17.94 4.32 -9.03
N ALA A 910 18.56 3.84 -7.95
CA ALA A 910 18.03 3.90 -6.58
C ALA A 910 17.49 5.29 -6.20
N TRP A 911 18.25 6.36 -6.49
CA TRP A 911 17.93 7.73 -6.10
C TRP A 911 17.24 8.56 -7.18
N GLU A 912 17.02 8.02 -8.38
CA GLU A 912 16.66 8.81 -9.56
C GLU A 912 15.36 9.61 -9.37
N LYS A 913 14.34 8.98 -8.76
CA LYS A 913 13.05 9.64 -8.47
C LYS A 913 13.19 10.81 -7.50
N LEU A 914 14.01 10.64 -6.46
CA LEU A 914 14.29 11.70 -5.47
C LEU A 914 15.14 12.82 -6.08
N GLN A 915 16.15 12.48 -6.86
CA GLN A 915 16.99 13.43 -7.58
C GLN A 915 16.16 14.32 -8.51
N ARG A 916 15.23 13.74 -9.29
CA ARG A 916 14.32 14.51 -10.14
C ARG A 916 13.39 15.40 -9.31
N ALA A 917 12.84 14.90 -8.20
CA ALA A 917 11.90 15.65 -7.36
C ALA A 917 12.57 16.79 -6.57
N LEU A 918 13.82 16.61 -6.15
CA LEU A 918 14.57 17.55 -5.29
C LEU A 918 15.63 18.34 -6.04
N ARG A 919 15.67 18.30 -7.37
CA ARG A 919 16.66 19.00 -8.22
C ARG A 919 16.79 20.50 -7.94
N ALA A 920 15.72 21.14 -7.46
CA ALA A 920 15.73 22.56 -7.08
C ALA A 920 16.36 22.85 -5.72
N THR A 921 16.59 21.82 -4.89
CA THR A 921 17.00 21.93 -3.49
C THR A 921 18.31 21.19 -3.21
N ILE A 922 18.58 20.08 -3.89
CA ILE A 922 19.77 19.23 -3.74
C ILE A 922 20.42 19.09 -5.11
N ASP A 923 21.74 19.28 -5.16
CA ASP A 923 22.53 19.11 -6.38
C ASP A 923 22.50 17.65 -6.85
N ALA A 924 22.53 17.45 -8.18
CA ALA A 924 22.65 16.13 -8.77
C ALA A 924 23.94 15.41 -8.33
N GLU A 925 25.04 16.14 -8.13
CA GLU A 925 26.32 15.57 -7.68
C GLU A 925 26.20 14.86 -6.32
N VAL A 926 25.34 15.34 -5.42
CA VAL A 926 25.08 14.70 -4.13
C VAL A 926 24.50 13.31 -4.33
N PHE A 927 23.54 13.15 -5.24
CA PHE A 927 22.95 11.84 -5.51
C PHE A 927 23.93 10.89 -6.22
N GLU A 928 24.84 11.40 -7.06
CA GLU A 928 25.94 10.59 -7.61
C GLU A 928 26.87 10.09 -6.50
N GLN A 929 27.21 10.93 -5.52
CA GLN A 929 28.00 10.49 -4.37
C GLN A 929 27.25 9.45 -3.50
N MET A 930 25.92 9.54 -3.39
CA MET A 930 25.08 8.53 -2.71
C MET A 930 25.01 7.18 -3.46
N ARG A 931 25.57 7.09 -4.67
CA ARG A 931 25.80 5.84 -5.41
C ARG A 931 27.25 5.36 -5.30
N GLY A 932 28.08 6.05 -4.51
CA GLY A 932 29.50 5.74 -4.35
C GLY A 932 29.83 5.04 -3.04
N THR A 933 31.13 4.98 -2.77
CA THR A 933 31.73 4.29 -1.62
C THR A 933 32.28 5.24 -0.55
N ARG A 934 32.09 6.56 -0.74
CA ARG A 934 32.63 7.62 0.12
C ARG A 934 31.53 8.44 0.78
N SER A 935 31.56 8.52 2.10
CA SER A 935 30.57 9.25 2.89
C SER A 935 30.63 10.76 2.67
N PHE A 936 29.56 11.44 3.05
CA PHE A 936 29.59 12.89 3.26
C PHE A 936 30.32 13.20 4.57
N PRO A 937 30.97 14.38 4.67
CA PRO A 937 31.59 14.82 5.92
C PRO A 937 30.57 14.90 7.06
N PHE A 938 30.95 14.46 8.25
CA PHE A 938 30.13 14.55 9.46
C PHE A 938 30.96 14.95 10.68
N GLN A 939 30.31 15.52 11.69
CA GLN A 939 30.95 15.83 12.98
C GLN A 939 30.82 14.63 13.93
N ALA A 940 31.84 14.43 14.76
CA ALA A 940 31.76 13.44 15.84
C ALA A 940 30.64 13.85 16.81
N GLY A 941 29.75 12.90 17.12
CA GLY A 941 28.73 13.11 18.14
C GLY A 941 29.23 12.85 19.56
N GLU A 942 28.30 12.64 20.48
CA GLU A 942 28.58 12.50 21.92
C GLU A 942 29.32 11.19 22.24
N HIS A 943 29.03 10.13 21.50
CA HIS A 943 29.63 8.82 21.71
C HIS A 943 30.99 8.65 21.02
N ARG A 944 31.32 9.52 20.06
CA ARG A 944 32.58 9.48 19.28
C ARG A 944 32.85 8.10 18.64
N ARG A 945 31.79 7.43 18.19
CA ARG A 945 31.86 6.09 17.57
C ARG A 945 31.10 6.10 16.26
N VAL A 946 31.69 5.50 15.25
CA VAL A 946 31.08 5.34 13.93
C VAL A 946 30.81 3.86 13.69
N ALA A 947 29.65 3.54 13.14
CA ALA A 947 29.35 2.19 12.69
C ALA A 947 29.06 2.19 11.18
N VAL A 948 29.70 1.29 10.46
CA VAL A 948 29.49 1.06 9.03
C VAL A 948 28.87 -0.30 8.86
N LYS A 949 27.66 -0.33 8.29
CA LYS A 949 26.95 -1.57 7.94
C LYS A 949 26.94 -1.75 6.43
N VAL A 950 27.28 -2.95 5.96
CA VAL A 950 27.32 -3.31 4.54
C VAL A 950 26.34 -4.44 4.30
N LEU A 951 25.59 -4.33 3.20
CA LEU A 951 24.61 -5.30 2.71
C LEU A 951 25.08 -5.87 1.38
N ASP A 952 25.18 -7.20 1.31
CA ASP A 952 25.48 -7.89 0.05
C ASP A 952 24.22 -8.14 -0.80
N PHE A 953 24.39 -8.58 -2.05
CA PHE A 953 23.27 -8.92 -2.94
C PHE A 953 22.46 -10.14 -2.50
N ARG A 954 22.90 -10.91 -1.51
CA ARG A 954 22.16 -12.05 -0.95
C ARG A 954 21.35 -11.64 0.30
N GLY A 955 21.39 -10.38 0.72
CA GLY A 955 20.67 -9.89 1.90
C GLY A 955 21.42 -10.12 3.21
N ASN A 956 22.70 -10.52 3.18
CA ASN A 956 23.52 -10.63 4.39
C ASN A 956 24.02 -9.25 4.81
N GLU A 957 24.00 -9.02 6.12
CA GLU A 957 24.47 -7.76 6.72
C GLU A 957 25.69 -8.01 7.59
N VAL A 958 26.72 -7.19 7.40
CA VAL A 958 27.90 -7.15 8.26
C VAL A 958 28.21 -5.73 8.69
N MET A 959 28.79 -5.59 9.88
CA MET A 959 29.03 -4.27 10.48
C MET A 959 30.44 -4.16 11.05
N ARG A 960 31.02 -2.96 10.94
CA ARG A 960 32.28 -2.58 11.60
C ARG A 960 32.09 -1.30 12.41
N VAL A 961 32.54 -1.31 13.66
CA VAL A 961 32.51 -0.13 14.55
C VAL A 961 33.92 0.42 14.72
N ILE A 962 34.05 1.75 14.68
CA ILE A 962 35.32 2.46 14.71
C ILE A 962 35.22 3.60 15.73
N ASN A 963 36.20 3.71 16.63
CA ASN A 963 36.28 4.84 17.55
C ASN A 963 36.93 6.03 16.85
N LEU A 964 36.37 7.23 17.02
CA LEU A 964 36.93 8.48 16.51
C LEU A 964 37.92 9.05 17.54
N CYS A 965 39.15 9.27 17.10
CA CYS A 965 40.22 9.91 17.88
C CYS A 965 39.87 11.36 18.19
#